data_AF-L7FK11-F1
#
_entry.id   AF-L7FK11-F1
#
_cell.length_a   1.000
_cell.length_b   1.000
_cell.length_c   1.000
_cell.angle_alpha   90.00
_cell.angle_beta   90.00
_cell.angle_gamma   90.00
#
_symmetry.space_group_name_H-M   'P 1'
#
loop_
_entity.id
_entity.type
_entity.pdbx_description
1 polymer ?
#
loop_
_entity_poly.entity_id
_entity_poly.type
_entity_poly.pdbx_seq_one_letter_code
_entity_poly.pdbx_strand_id
1 'polypeptide(L)'
;MFTCLIALALSTGSCYVIDETNQCIKDSTTTPCTGAVVVEEADAKPLCSEAFMGNTAITSFEYQPTTKLVIGAKAFKGATMLSTVTIENKIESIGEEAFSGCAALTTIDLAEVNTIPTSCFEGCTVLATITNGESITTFDDSSFITSGLTAITFGTTVTKLGNSAFMGTKLVTLILPTTPITTFGTGVFEGITTLTEATITGLTNVPDSTFKGCTTLATVTGMESVVSFGASSFESTALTSLVFANEVTQLGNMAFKSLSAVTELLIPTVTEFGTHVFDSCVLVTHADLATNIVIPEGTFKGCTKLMNVSGTQKVTSVANDAFSGCTALESINLYSPLTSLLDPLTDQKNLMFHGTVAPTTLPTETPLNADLHIYVTVNYTASTFGSVNVLKAGCTNFQCVDVSEPVTPPSPAGKMAGEFTPNCKACDTDFLSIDGANYYCEYDMTVCKMAHENCKVCAVDKCYQCNENMYLEQDISKCVSECEDGYYKDTVNLTNFNCMNCMTECRKCTENTKCTECKTGMLIEDTGRCTTGSTCPAEYYADGTTCKNCDSTKNCATCDSIRCLTCKSGYYMKGDGCELCSTPMPNCATCTANNVCTTCSSDNLQPDKTGCKATCPDMYFAKDNVCTSCTQNCKTCTDENTCSVCNDDSFLIDDTKKCSKTNCPAMYYKVDKTCKKCKENMFLMENKCVDVCPEKYFEMEGMCNKCKDTYQTPCKEGDKECETCSGAFETLVAALILAFMLIF
;
A
#
# COMPACT_ATOMS: atom_id res chain seq x y z
N MET A 1 -57.39 -75.03 38.63
CA MET A 1 -57.13 -75.03 37.18
C MET A 1 -56.06 -73.95 36.95
N PHE A 2 -54.81 -74.40 36.76
CA PHE A 2 -53.58 -73.73 36.28
C PHE A 2 -53.34 -72.23 36.60
N THR A 3 -52.43 -71.82 37.51
CA THR A 3 -50.92 -71.82 37.53
C THR A 3 -50.22 -70.96 36.47
N CYS A 4 -49.54 -69.90 36.93
CA CYS A 4 -48.14 -69.48 36.64
C CYS A 4 -47.94 -68.14 37.40
N LEU A 5 -47.17 -67.92 38.48
CA LEU A 5 -45.95 -68.47 39.07
C LEU A 5 -44.69 -68.36 38.22
N ILE A 6 -44.15 -67.13 38.14
CA ILE A 6 -42.71 -66.83 38.07
C ILE A 6 -42.50 -65.54 38.91
N ALA A 7 -42.13 -65.69 40.19
CA ALA A 7 -40.86 -65.22 40.78
C ALA A 7 -40.55 -63.73 40.48
N LEU A 8 -40.78 -62.77 41.39
CA LEU A 8 -40.10 -62.63 42.68
C LEU A 8 -38.60 -62.99 42.59
N ALA A 9 -37.91 -62.33 41.66
CA ALA A 9 -36.54 -61.94 41.92
C ALA A 9 -36.61 -60.59 42.66
N LEU A 10 -36.47 -60.63 43.98
CA LEU A 10 -35.74 -59.55 44.66
C LEU A 10 -34.42 -59.44 43.90
N SER A 11 -34.30 -58.45 43.01
CA SER A 11 -32.96 -58.12 42.55
C SER A 11 -32.24 -57.67 43.83
N THR A 12 -31.20 -58.40 44.18
CA THR A 12 -30.15 -57.93 45.06
C THR A 12 -29.63 -56.64 44.41
N GLY A 13 -30.25 -55.50 44.74
CA GLY A 13 -30.07 -54.25 44.02
C GLY A 13 -28.59 -53.91 43.95
N SER A 14 -28.07 -53.78 42.74
CA SER A 14 -26.64 -53.59 42.43
C SER A 14 -26.09 -52.22 42.84
N CYS A 15 -26.95 -51.29 43.27
CA CYS A 15 -26.61 -49.95 43.74
C CYS A 15 -27.74 -49.39 44.64
N TYR A 16 -27.46 -48.37 45.46
CA TYR A 16 -28.46 -47.62 46.23
C TYR A 16 -29.35 -46.80 45.27
N VAL A 17 -30.63 -47.16 45.19
CA VAL A 17 -31.66 -46.46 44.42
C VAL A 17 -32.69 -45.86 45.37
N ILE A 18 -33.24 -44.72 44.98
CA ILE A 18 -34.54 -44.26 45.49
C ILE A 18 -35.63 -45.12 44.82
N ASP A 19 -36.62 -45.61 45.58
CA ASP A 19 -37.82 -46.21 44.99
C ASP A 19 -38.81 -45.15 44.43
N GLU A 20 -39.91 -45.58 43.81
CA GLU A 20 -40.95 -44.69 43.24
C GLU A 20 -41.61 -43.73 44.26
N THR A 21 -41.20 -43.78 45.54
CA THR A 21 -41.78 -43.02 46.66
C THR A 21 -40.76 -42.30 47.55
N ASN A 22 -39.50 -42.12 47.12
CA ASN A 22 -38.46 -41.40 47.88
C ASN A 22 -37.85 -42.15 49.11
N GLN A 23 -37.81 -43.49 49.11
CA GLN A 23 -37.26 -44.29 50.23
C GLN A 23 -35.80 -44.70 50.03
N CYS A 24 -35.04 -44.77 51.13
CA CYS A 24 -33.62 -45.10 51.18
C CYS A 24 -33.43 -46.40 51.99
N ILE A 25 -32.68 -47.35 51.42
CA ILE A 25 -32.62 -48.75 51.89
C ILE A 25 -31.68 -48.84 53.10
N LYS A 26 -32.15 -48.45 54.29
CA LYS A 26 -31.49 -48.83 55.55
C LYS A 26 -32.29 -49.86 56.35
N ASP A 27 -33.62 -49.88 56.30
CA ASP A 27 -34.39 -50.67 57.28
C ASP A 27 -35.79 -51.14 56.85
N SER A 28 -36.12 -51.24 55.55
CA SER A 28 -37.46 -51.71 55.13
C SER A 28 -38.64 -50.89 55.72
N THR A 29 -38.37 -49.67 56.23
CA THR A 29 -39.35 -48.79 56.86
C THR A 29 -39.68 -47.62 55.94
N THR A 30 -40.94 -47.16 55.96
CA THR A 30 -41.54 -46.14 55.10
C THR A 30 -41.05 -44.70 55.37
N THR A 31 -39.85 -44.53 55.92
CA THR A 31 -39.32 -43.23 56.37
C THR A 31 -38.18 -42.80 55.45
N PRO A 32 -38.22 -41.60 54.83
CA PRO A 32 -37.09 -41.07 54.06
C PRO A 32 -35.82 -41.05 54.92
N CYS A 33 -34.65 -41.31 54.33
CA CYS A 33 -33.37 -41.14 55.04
C CYS A 33 -33.26 -39.67 55.50
N THR A 34 -33.22 -39.46 56.81
CA THR A 34 -33.14 -38.15 57.46
C THR A 34 -31.97 -38.12 58.44
N GLY A 35 -31.41 -36.95 58.69
CA GLY A 35 -30.27 -36.79 59.58
C GLY A 35 -29.00 -37.45 59.01
N ALA A 36 -28.24 -38.12 59.89
CA ALA A 36 -26.99 -38.77 59.53
C ALA A 36 -27.22 -40.17 58.92
N VAL A 37 -26.70 -40.41 57.72
CA VAL A 37 -26.70 -41.70 57.04
C VAL A 37 -25.30 -42.31 57.13
N VAL A 38 -25.21 -43.53 57.66
CA VAL A 38 -23.96 -44.32 57.74
C VAL A 38 -24.18 -45.62 56.97
N VAL A 39 -23.30 -45.91 56.01
CA VAL A 39 -23.19 -47.15 55.24
C VAL A 39 -22.05 -47.97 55.82
N GLU A 40 -22.38 -49.17 56.28
CA GLU A 40 -21.46 -50.14 56.90
C GLU A 40 -20.95 -51.13 55.84
N GLU A 41 -19.86 -51.86 56.13
CA GLU A 41 -19.28 -52.87 55.21
C GLU A 41 -20.31 -53.89 54.69
N ALA A 42 -21.27 -54.29 55.54
CA ALA A 42 -22.31 -55.25 55.16
C ALA A 42 -23.26 -54.73 54.06
N ASP A 43 -23.36 -53.41 53.91
CA ASP A 43 -24.26 -52.72 52.97
C ASP A 43 -23.52 -52.09 51.79
N ALA A 44 -22.21 -52.38 51.64
CA ALA A 44 -21.35 -51.80 50.62
C ALA A 44 -21.91 -51.92 49.20
N LYS A 45 -22.48 -50.82 48.70
CA LYS A 45 -23.05 -50.69 47.35
C LYS A 45 -22.73 -49.30 46.80
N PRO A 46 -22.58 -49.18 45.47
CA PRO A 46 -22.44 -47.88 44.82
C PRO A 46 -23.74 -47.07 44.90
N LEU A 47 -23.69 -45.74 44.77
CA LEU A 47 -24.88 -44.89 44.65
C LEU A 47 -25.33 -44.84 43.19
N CYS A 48 -26.57 -45.24 42.90
CA CYS A 48 -27.11 -45.09 41.55
C CYS A 48 -27.30 -43.60 41.21
N SER A 49 -27.61 -43.32 39.95
CA SER A 49 -28.10 -41.99 39.59
C SER A 49 -29.32 -41.62 40.43
N GLU A 50 -29.38 -40.35 40.85
CA GLU A 50 -30.48 -39.75 41.61
C GLU A 50 -30.74 -40.36 43.01
N ALA A 51 -29.80 -41.14 43.58
CA ALA A 51 -29.96 -41.90 44.84
C ALA A 51 -30.45 -41.14 46.10
N PHE A 52 -30.24 -39.83 46.17
CA PHE A 52 -30.66 -38.90 47.24
C PHE A 52 -31.12 -37.56 46.64
N MET A 53 -31.54 -37.54 45.37
CA MET A 53 -31.96 -36.32 44.70
C MET A 53 -33.15 -35.68 45.43
N GLY A 54 -33.03 -34.38 45.74
CA GLY A 54 -34.03 -33.57 46.42
C GLY A 54 -34.21 -33.90 47.90
N ASN A 55 -33.34 -34.72 48.50
CA ASN A 55 -33.45 -35.05 49.91
C ASN A 55 -32.99 -33.88 50.78
N THR A 56 -33.93 -33.06 51.20
CA THR A 56 -33.67 -31.89 52.07
C THR A 56 -33.56 -32.23 53.56
N ALA A 57 -33.64 -33.50 53.93
CA ALA A 57 -33.62 -33.95 55.33
C ALA A 57 -32.31 -34.66 55.73
N ILE A 58 -31.51 -35.12 54.78
CA ILE A 58 -30.18 -35.68 55.05
C ILE A 58 -29.21 -34.57 55.47
N THR A 59 -28.47 -34.80 56.57
CA THR A 59 -27.50 -33.84 57.12
C THR A 59 -26.07 -34.29 56.94
N SER A 60 -25.80 -35.60 56.88
CA SER A 60 -24.47 -36.17 56.63
C SER A 60 -24.56 -37.53 55.98
N PHE A 61 -23.53 -37.89 55.21
CA PHE A 61 -23.36 -39.22 54.59
C PHE A 61 -21.97 -39.76 54.93
N GLU A 62 -21.91 -40.97 55.48
CA GLU A 62 -20.68 -41.66 55.86
C GLU A 62 -20.62 -43.05 55.21
N TYR A 63 -19.55 -43.34 54.48
CA TYR A 63 -19.30 -44.60 53.81
C TYR A 63 -18.04 -45.25 54.39
N GLN A 64 -18.23 -46.23 55.27
CA GLN A 64 -17.18 -46.98 55.96
C GLN A 64 -16.64 -48.22 55.22
N PRO A 65 -17.24 -48.73 54.12
CA PRO A 65 -16.68 -49.90 53.48
C PRO A 65 -15.24 -49.75 52.97
N THR A 66 -14.55 -50.89 52.95
CA THR A 66 -13.20 -51.06 52.40
C THR A 66 -13.14 -51.07 50.88
N THR A 67 -14.27 -50.88 50.19
CA THR A 67 -14.35 -50.71 48.73
C THR A 67 -14.41 -49.22 48.39
N LYS A 68 -13.98 -48.83 47.19
CA LYS A 68 -14.13 -47.44 46.75
C LYS A 68 -15.61 -47.15 46.45
N LEU A 69 -16.05 -45.91 46.68
CA LEU A 69 -17.44 -45.52 46.39
C LEU A 69 -17.60 -45.00 44.96
N VAL A 70 -18.54 -45.57 44.21
CA VAL A 70 -19.05 -44.98 42.95
C VAL A 70 -20.28 -44.13 43.26
N ILE A 71 -20.27 -42.88 42.84
CA ILE A 71 -21.36 -41.91 43.03
C ILE A 71 -22.01 -41.62 41.67
N GLY A 72 -23.26 -42.05 41.48
CA GLY A 72 -24.01 -41.83 40.25
C GLY A 72 -24.37 -40.37 39.96
N ALA A 73 -24.81 -40.11 38.73
CA ALA A 73 -25.21 -38.76 38.31
C ALA A 73 -26.38 -38.26 39.17
N LYS A 74 -26.36 -36.99 39.58
CA LYS A 74 -27.38 -36.35 40.43
C LYS A 74 -27.62 -37.05 41.78
N ALA A 75 -26.69 -37.90 42.24
CA ALA A 75 -26.89 -38.71 43.44
C ALA A 75 -27.36 -37.89 44.66
N PHE A 76 -26.78 -36.73 44.94
CA PHE A 76 -27.19 -35.82 46.03
C PHE A 76 -27.77 -34.50 45.51
N LYS A 77 -28.18 -34.41 44.24
CA LYS A 77 -28.64 -33.15 43.67
C LYS A 77 -29.80 -32.55 44.49
N GLY A 78 -29.67 -31.33 44.97
CA GLY A 78 -30.68 -30.64 45.77
C GLY A 78 -30.78 -31.10 47.23
N ALA A 79 -29.80 -31.85 47.75
CA ALA A 79 -29.72 -32.21 49.15
C ALA A 79 -29.26 -31.00 50.00
N THR A 80 -30.14 -30.01 50.15
CA THR A 80 -29.78 -28.67 50.66
C THR A 80 -29.27 -28.63 52.09
N MET A 81 -29.53 -29.66 52.90
CA MET A 81 -29.08 -29.77 54.29
C MET A 81 -27.85 -30.67 54.46
N LEU A 82 -27.38 -31.33 53.39
CA LEU A 82 -26.21 -32.21 53.43
C LEU A 82 -24.95 -31.39 53.69
N SER A 83 -24.37 -31.54 54.88
CA SER A 83 -23.25 -30.72 55.36
C SER A 83 -21.90 -31.40 55.26
N THR A 84 -21.87 -32.73 55.36
CA THR A 84 -20.66 -33.55 55.34
C THR A 84 -20.86 -34.85 54.54
N VAL A 85 -19.82 -35.23 53.80
CA VAL A 85 -19.71 -36.50 53.08
C VAL A 85 -18.34 -37.09 53.40
N THR A 86 -18.32 -38.23 54.09
CA THR A 86 -17.08 -38.90 54.54
C THR A 86 -17.00 -40.30 53.95
N ILE A 87 -15.87 -40.65 53.34
CA ILE A 87 -15.69 -41.91 52.61
C ILE A 87 -14.33 -42.50 52.99
N GLU A 88 -14.31 -43.61 53.74
CA GLU A 88 -13.07 -44.18 54.29
C GLU A 88 -12.11 -44.67 53.20
N ASN A 89 -12.61 -45.41 52.21
CA ASN A 89 -11.79 -45.91 51.10
C ASN A 89 -11.96 -45.12 49.80
N LYS A 90 -12.14 -43.78 49.90
CA LYS A 90 -12.09 -42.83 48.78
C LYS A 90 -13.16 -43.05 47.70
N ILE A 91 -13.18 -42.15 46.73
CA ILE A 91 -14.12 -42.15 45.61
C ILE A 91 -13.49 -42.88 44.42
N GLU A 92 -14.25 -43.79 43.79
CA GLU A 92 -13.87 -44.42 42.52
C GLU A 92 -14.25 -43.54 41.33
N SER A 93 -15.49 -43.02 41.33
CA SER A 93 -16.00 -42.12 40.30
C SER A 93 -17.18 -41.30 40.81
N ILE A 94 -17.38 -40.14 40.17
CA ILE A 94 -18.47 -39.20 40.45
C ILE A 94 -19.20 -38.96 39.13
N GLY A 95 -20.54 -38.93 39.16
CA GLY A 95 -21.38 -38.59 38.02
C GLY A 95 -21.68 -37.10 37.91
N GLU A 96 -22.20 -36.71 36.75
CA GLU A 96 -22.66 -35.34 36.48
C GLU A 96 -23.68 -34.86 37.52
N GLU A 97 -23.59 -33.58 37.92
CA GLU A 97 -24.48 -32.95 38.88
C GLU A 97 -24.58 -33.66 40.26
N ALA A 98 -23.65 -34.56 40.61
CA ALA A 98 -23.78 -35.43 41.78
C ALA A 98 -24.04 -34.67 43.09
N PHE A 99 -23.47 -33.49 43.29
CA PHE A 99 -23.68 -32.64 44.47
C PHE A 99 -24.31 -31.29 44.14
N SER A 100 -24.87 -31.12 42.94
CA SER A 100 -25.49 -29.85 42.52
C SER A 100 -26.56 -29.41 43.52
N GLY A 101 -26.49 -28.18 44.02
CA GLY A 101 -27.43 -27.63 45.00
C GLY A 101 -27.29 -28.16 46.43
N CYS A 102 -26.20 -28.86 46.78
CA CYS A 102 -25.87 -29.20 48.18
C CYS A 102 -25.42 -27.95 48.94
N ALA A 103 -26.35 -27.02 49.19
CA ALA A 103 -26.07 -25.68 49.68
C ALA A 103 -25.41 -25.61 51.06
N ALA A 104 -25.51 -26.67 51.87
CA ALA A 104 -24.88 -26.79 53.18
C ALA A 104 -23.53 -27.54 53.18
N LEU A 105 -23.10 -28.12 52.05
CA LEU A 105 -21.89 -28.94 52.00
C LEU A 105 -20.65 -28.07 52.22
N THR A 106 -19.88 -28.38 53.26
CA THR A 106 -18.77 -27.53 53.72
C THR A 106 -17.42 -27.94 53.15
N THR A 107 -17.19 -29.25 52.98
CA THR A 107 -15.95 -29.84 52.49
C THR A 107 -16.26 -31.18 51.81
N ILE A 108 -15.40 -31.58 50.88
CA ILE A 108 -15.41 -32.90 50.27
C ILE A 108 -13.96 -33.35 49.99
N ASP A 109 -13.68 -34.62 50.24
CA ASP A 109 -12.41 -35.23 49.90
C ASP A 109 -12.45 -35.85 48.50
N LEU A 110 -11.58 -35.37 47.62
CA LEU A 110 -11.47 -35.78 46.23
C LEU A 110 -10.19 -36.57 45.96
N ALA A 111 -9.60 -37.20 46.98
CA ALA A 111 -8.45 -38.08 46.82
C ALA A 111 -8.67 -39.12 45.71
N GLU A 112 -7.74 -39.19 44.77
CA GLU A 112 -7.75 -40.10 43.60
C GLU A 112 -8.83 -39.83 42.55
N VAL A 113 -9.61 -38.75 42.69
CA VAL A 113 -10.54 -38.30 41.65
C VAL A 113 -9.77 -37.56 40.55
N ASN A 114 -9.84 -38.07 39.32
CA ASN A 114 -9.14 -37.49 38.17
C ASN A 114 -9.94 -36.43 37.40
N THR A 115 -11.28 -36.53 37.45
CA THR A 115 -12.19 -35.67 36.69
C THR A 115 -13.31 -35.18 37.61
N ILE A 116 -13.57 -33.87 37.61
CA ILE A 116 -14.77 -33.28 38.20
C ILE A 116 -15.81 -33.09 37.09
N PRO A 117 -16.91 -33.87 37.10
CA PRO A 117 -17.91 -33.83 36.04
C PRO A 117 -18.67 -32.52 35.94
N THR A 118 -19.42 -32.39 34.84
CA THR A 118 -20.30 -31.26 34.56
C THR A 118 -21.22 -30.95 35.75
N SER A 119 -21.25 -29.68 36.17
CA SER A 119 -22.10 -29.17 37.26
C SER A 119 -22.01 -29.93 38.60
N CYS A 120 -20.93 -30.69 38.85
CA CYS A 120 -20.83 -31.60 40.00
C CYS A 120 -21.08 -30.89 41.34
N PHE A 121 -20.51 -29.70 41.55
CA PHE A 121 -20.64 -28.88 42.75
C PHE A 121 -21.32 -27.52 42.48
N GLU A 122 -22.13 -27.44 41.43
CA GLU A 122 -22.95 -26.27 41.13
C GLU A 122 -23.78 -25.87 42.35
N GLY A 123 -23.76 -24.59 42.75
CA GLY A 123 -24.59 -24.07 43.83
C GLY A 123 -24.28 -24.64 45.22
N CYS A 124 -23.12 -25.29 45.42
CA CYS A 124 -22.61 -25.65 46.76
C CYS A 124 -22.12 -24.39 47.49
N THR A 125 -23.04 -23.51 47.88
CA THR A 125 -22.76 -22.11 48.27
C THR A 125 -21.87 -21.93 49.50
N VAL A 126 -21.70 -22.95 50.33
CA VAL A 126 -20.83 -22.91 51.53
C VAL A 126 -19.61 -23.84 51.43
N LEU A 127 -19.40 -24.51 50.29
CA LEU A 127 -18.26 -25.38 50.06
C LEU A 127 -16.99 -24.52 49.95
N ALA A 128 -16.33 -24.30 51.08
CA ALA A 128 -15.24 -23.32 51.18
C ALA A 128 -13.93 -23.85 50.57
N THR A 129 -13.70 -25.16 50.66
CA THR A 129 -12.48 -25.84 50.24
C THR A 129 -12.78 -27.24 49.71
N ILE A 130 -11.95 -27.71 48.77
CA ILE A 130 -11.83 -29.13 48.41
C ILE A 130 -10.48 -29.65 48.91
N THR A 131 -10.41 -30.89 49.40
CA THR A 131 -9.13 -31.51 49.76
C THR A 131 -8.64 -32.44 48.64
N ASN A 132 -7.31 -32.53 48.48
CA ASN A 132 -6.65 -33.38 47.48
C ASN A 132 -6.95 -33.02 46.01
N GLY A 133 -7.23 -31.74 45.73
CA GLY A 133 -7.50 -31.24 44.37
C GLY A 133 -6.31 -31.31 43.39
N GLU A 134 -5.09 -31.52 43.89
CA GLU A 134 -3.87 -31.54 43.07
C GLU A 134 -3.81 -32.72 42.08
N SER A 135 -4.52 -33.81 42.34
CA SER A 135 -4.58 -34.99 41.46
C SER A 135 -5.59 -34.83 40.30
N ILE A 136 -6.43 -33.81 40.34
CA ILE A 136 -7.47 -33.59 39.32
C ILE A 136 -6.79 -33.14 38.02
N THR A 137 -7.15 -33.81 36.93
CA THR A 137 -6.65 -33.51 35.58
C THR A 137 -7.64 -32.69 34.76
N THR A 138 -8.93 -32.88 35.03
CA THR A 138 -10.03 -32.33 34.24
C THR A 138 -11.11 -31.75 35.14
N PHE A 139 -11.46 -30.49 34.89
CA PHE A 139 -12.66 -29.83 35.41
C PHE A 139 -13.61 -29.63 34.25
N ASP A 140 -14.72 -30.35 34.23
CA ASP A 140 -15.74 -30.19 33.17
C ASP A 140 -16.59 -28.94 33.39
N ASP A 141 -17.44 -28.66 32.40
CA ASP A 141 -18.23 -27.44 32.29
C ASP A 141 -19.06 -27.21 33.56
N SER A 142 -19.04 -25.98 34.07
CA SER A 142 -19.80 -25.55 35.25
C SER A 142 -19.53 -26.35 36.55
N SER A 143 -18.45 -27.13 36.63
CA SER A 143 -18.16 -28.03 37.76
C SER A 143 -18.27 -27.41 39.17
N PHE A 144 -17.92 -26.13 39.33
CA PHE A 144 -17.99 -25.37 40.60
C PHE A 144 -18.79 -24.06 40.49
N ILE A 145 -19.64 -23.90 39.47
CA ILE A 145 -20.40 -22.67 39.24
C ILE A 145 -21.17 -22.23 40.50
N THR A 146 -21.01 -20.97 40.90
CA THR A 146 -21.62 -20.34 42.10
C THR A 146 -21.35 -21.06 43.44
N SER A 147 -20.35 -21.93 43.52
CA SER A 147 -19.96 -22.58 44.78
C SER A 147 -19.28 -21.60 45.74
N GLY A 148 -19.21 -21.96 47.02
CA GLY A 148 -18.55 -21.19 48.08
C GLY A 148 -17.02 -21.22 48.05
N LEU A 149 -16.41 -21.79 47.00
CA LEU A 149 -14.99 -22.14 46.99
C LEU A 149 -14.12 -20.88 47.13
N THR A 150 -13.32 -20.83 48.18
CA THR A 150 -12.47 -19.66 48.52
C THR A 150 -11.02 -19.79 48.07
N ALA A 151 -10.56 -21.02 47.89
CA ALA A 151 -9.23 -21.34 47.40
C ALA A 151 -9.25 -22.66 46.62
N ILE A 152 -8.36 -22.77 45.64
CA ILE A 152 -8.07 -24.00 44.90
C ILE A 152 -6.59 -24.06 44.57
N THR A 153 -6.02 -25.26 44.68
CA THR A 153 -4.65 -25.55 44.24
C THR A 153 -4.72 -26.44 43.02
N PHE A 154 -4.27 -25.93 41.87
CA PHE A 154 -4.17 -26.71 40.64
C PHE A 154 -2.86 -27.50 40.61
N GLY A 155 -2.95 -28.81 40.36
CA GLY A 155 -1.78 -29.64 40.12
C GLY A 155 -1.16 -29.38 38.74
N THR A 156 0.07 -29.86 38.54
CA THR A 156 0.77 -29.75 37.24
C THR A 156 0.21 -30.68 36.15
N THR A 157 -0.79 -31.50 36.48
CA THR A 157 -1.43 -32.47 35.57
C THR A 157 -2.76 -31.97 35.00
N VAL A 158 -3.17 -30.74 35.32
CA VAL A 158 -4.41 -30.15 34.80
C VAL A 158 -4.28 -29.89 33.31
N THR A 159 -5.12 -30.53 32.51
CA THR A 159 -5.14 -30.41 31.05
C THR A 159 -6.39 -29.72 30.54
N LYS A 160 -7.49 -29.71 31.31
CA LYS A 160 -8.77 -29.13 30.91
C LYS A 160 -9.44 -28.34 32.03
N LEU A 161 -9.82 -27.11 31.71
CA LEU A 161 -10.79 -26.28 32.43
C LEU A 161 -11.98 -26.00 31.51
N GLY A 162 -13.14 -26.59 31.80
CA GLY A 162 -14.36 -26.49 31.01
C GLY A 162 -15.03 -25.12 31.10
N ASN A 163 -16.05 -24.91 30.26
CA ASN A 163 -16.77 -23.64 30.21
C ASN A 163 -17.38 -23.30 31.57
N SER A 164 -17.19 -22.07 32.03
CA SER A 164 -17.74 -21.57 33.30
C SER A 164 -17.41 -22.41 34.55
N ALA A 165 -16.36 -23.25 34.50
CA ALA A 165 -16.07 -24.22 35.56
C ALA A 165 -16.00 -23.61 36.97
N PHE A 166 -15.49 -22.38 37.11
CA PHE A 166 -15.36 -21.66 38.39
C PHE A 166 -16.15 -20.34 38.42
N MET A 167 -17.12 -20.17 37.52
CA MET A 167 -17.90 -18.96 37.41
C MET A 167 -18.65 -18.65 38.72
N GLY A 168 -18.54 -17.41 39.22
CA GLY A 168 -19.26 -16.95 40.39
C GLY A 168 -18.83 -17.57 41.72
N THR A 169 -17.69 -18.27 41.75
CA THR A 169 -17.08 -18.79 42.99
C THR A 169 -16.63 -17.65 43.92
N LYS A 170 -16.08 -18.01 45.09
CA LYS A 170 -15.58 -17.07 46.10
C LYS A 170 -14.06 -17.04 46.19
N LEU A 171 -13.37 -17.43 45.11
CA LEU A 171 -11.90 -17.45 45.08
C LEU A 171 -11.36 -16.05 45.37
N VAL A 172 -10.35 -15.98 46.24
CA VAL A 172 -9.68 -14.72 46.60
C VAL A 172 -8.43 -14.49 45.76
N THR A 173 -7.72 -15.59 45.48
CA THR A 173 -6.47 -15.64 44.71
C THR A 173 -6.54 -16.80 43.72
N LEU A 174 -5.95 -16.63 42.53
CA LEU A 174 -5.85 -17.68 41.52
C LEU A 174 -4.40 -17.89 41.09
N ILE A 175 -3.94 -19.15 41.05
CA ILE A 175 -2.65 -19.52 40.49
C ILE A 175 -2.85 -20.68 39.52
N LEU A 176 -2.73 -20.41 38.22
CA LEU A 176 -2.73 -21.45 37.20
C LEU A 176 -1.39 -22.19 37.17
N PRO A 177 -1.37 -23.49 36.83
CA PRO A 177 -0.14 -24.25 36.72
C PRO A 177 0.71 -23.74 35.56
N THR A 178 2.04 -23.81 35.69
CA THR A 178 2.98 -23.38 34.65
C THR A 178 2.98 -24.30 33.42
N THR A 179 2.41 -25.50 33.53
CA THR A 179 2.24 -26.44 32.43
C THR A 179 1.09 -25.99 31.52
N PRO A 180 1.25 -26.03 30.19
CA PRO A 180 0.19 -25.61 29.27
C PRO A 180 -1.11 -26.40 29.49
N ILE A 181 -2.22 -25.67 29.65
CA ILE A 181 -3.56 -26.24 29.72
C ILE A 181 -4.05 -26.44 28.28
N THR A 182 -4.33 -27.69 27.89
CA THR A 182 -4.71 -28.03 26.50
C THR A 182 -6.09 -27.50 26.10
N THR A 183 -7.03 -27.45 27.05
CA THR A 183 -8.40 -26.98 26.83
C THR A 183 -8.77 -26.00 27.91
N PHE A 184 -8.99 -24.73 27.54
CA PHE A 184 -9.42 -23.68 28.45
C PHE A 184 -10.72 -23.07 27.90
N GLY A 185 -11.82 -23.29 28.61
CA GLY A 185 -13.17 -22.93 28.20
C GLY A 185 -13.44 -21.42 28.24
N THR A 186 -14.63 -21.03 27.79
CA THR A 186 -15.13 -19.67 27.91
C THR A 186 -15.60 -19.39 29.33
N GLY A 187 -15.33 -18.19 29.85
CA GLY A 187 -15.89 -17.72 31.12
C GLY A 187 -15.47 -18.50 32.37
N VAL A 188 -14.34 -19.22 32.33
CA VAL A 188 -13.91 -20.14 33.42
C VAL A 188 -13.95 -19.48 34.79
N PHE A 189 -13.51 -18.22 34.89
CA PHE A 189 -13.45 -17.44 36.13
C PHE A 189 -14.38 -16.23 36.10
N GLU A 190 -15.45 -16.26 35.29
CA GLU A 190 -16.39 -15.13 35.17
C GLU A 190 -17.11 -14.86 36.51
N GLY A 191 -17.32 -13.59 36.84
CA GLY A 191 -18.14 -13.16 37.97
C GLY A 191 -17.57 -13.44 39.36
N ILE A 192 -16.27 -13.78 39.48
CA ILE A 192 -15.62 -13.97 40.78
C ILE A 192 -15.32 -12.60 41.41
N THR A 193 -16.34 -12.03 42.04
CA THR A 193 -16.33 -10.69 42.68
C THR A 193 -15.48 -10.60 43.95
N THR A 194 -14.80 -11.68 44.34
CA THR A 194 -13.86 -11.74 45.47
C THR A 194 -12.41 -11.88 45.01
N LEU A 195 -12.16 -12.14 43.72
CA LEU A 195 -10.82 -12.40 43.20
C LEU A 195 -10.04 -11.09 43.17
N THR A 196 -8.93 -11.03 43.90
CA THR A 196 -8.09 -9.82 44.00
C THR A 196 -6.84 -9.90 43.13
N GLU A 197 -6.30 -11.12 42.97
CA GLU A 197 -5.09 -11.41 42.20
C GLU A 197 -5.21 -12.72 41.42
N ALA A 198 -4.61 -12.74 40.23
CA ALA A 198 -4.49 -13.96 39.42
C ALA A 198 -3.09 -14.08 38.80
N THR A 199 -2.53 -15.29 38.84
CA THR A 199 -1.32 -15.68 38.11
C THR A 199 -1.73 -16.60 36.97
N ILE A 200 -1.57 -16.15 35.73
CA ILE A 200 -2.04 -16.86 34.52
C ILE A 200 -0.91 -17.51 33.71
N THR A 201 0.18 -17.89 34.40
CA THR A 201 1.30 -18.60 33.76
C THR A 201 0.81 -19.85 33.04
N GLY A 202 1.39 -20.16 31.87
CA GLY A 202 1.01 -21.32 31.06
C GLY A 202 -0.08 -21.06 30.02
N LEU A 203 -0.65 -19.85 29.96
CA LEU A 203 -1.55 -19.43 28.89
C LEU A 203 -0.81 -18.71 27.77
N THR A 204 -1.09 -19.11 26.52
CA THR A 204 -0.69 -18.36 25.31
C THR A 204 -1.80 -17.43 24.84
N ASN A 205 -3.06 -17.80 25.05
CA ASN A 205 -4.22 -17.00 24.68
C ASN A 205 -5.14 -16.94 25.90
N VAL A 206 -5.72 -15.78 26.20
CA VAL A 206 -6.75 -15.65 27.24
C VAL A 206 -8.12 -15.80 26.56
N PRO A 207 -8.91 -16.86 26.83
CA PRO A 207 -10.19 -17.07 26.16
C PRO A 207 -11.26 -16.04 26.51
N ASP A 208 -12.35 -16.07 25.75
CA ASP A 208 -13.49 -15.19 25.92
C ASP A 208 -14.04 -15.22 27.36
N SER A 209 -14.38 -14.04 27.87
CA SER A 209 -14.99 -13.81 29.18
C SER A 209 -14.24 -14.38 30.40
N THR A 210 -12.97 -14.82 30.25
CA THR A 210 -12.23 -15.53 31.31
C THR A 210 -12.34 -14.90 32.69
N PHE A 211 -12.14 -13.58 32.81
CA PHE A 211 -12.23 -12.82 34.05
C PHE A 211 -13.34 -11.75 34.03
N LYS A 212 -14.30 -11.88 33.11
CA LYS A 212 -15.43 -10.94 33.00
C LYS A 212 -16.13 -10.77 34.35
N GLY A 213 -16.39 -9.54 34.78
CA GLY A 213 -17.09 -9.25 36.03
C GLY A 213 -16.32 -9.58 37.32
N CYS A 214 -15.02 -9.89 37.24
CA CYS A 214 -14.15 -9.97 38.42
C CYS A 214 -13.83 -8.56 38.95
N THR A 215 -14.84 -7.90 39.52
CA THR A 215 -14.83 -6.47 39.89
C THR A 215 -13.80 -6.08 40.94
N THR A 216 -13.17 -7.04 41.61
CA THR A 216 -12.09 -6.82 42.59
C THR A 216 -10.69 -7.16 42.06
N LEU A 217 -10.59 -7.73 40.85
CA LEU A 217 -9.32 -8.22 40.30
C LEU A 217 -8.44 -7.02 39.92
N ALA A 218 -7.44 -6.75 40.76
CA ALA A 218 -6.59 -5.57 40.65
C ALA A 218 -5.23 -5.86 40.03
N THR A 219 -4.75 -7.11 40.16
CA THR A 219 -3.42 -7.54 39.75
C THR A 219 -3.49 -8.85 39.00
N VAL A 220 -2.86 -8.89 37.82
CA VAL A 220 -2.69 -10.13 37.04
C VAL A 220 -1.23 -10.25 36.63
N THR A 221 -0.60 -11.38 36.92
CA THR A 221 0.79 -11.69 36.58
C THR A 221 0.85 -12.87 35.60
N GLY A 222 1.96 -13.03 34.88
CA GLY A 222 2.10 -14.08 33.86
C GLY A 222 1.61 -13.69 32.46
N MET A 223 1.45 -12.38 32.18
CA MET A 223 1.01 -11.87 30.87
C MET A 223 2.10 -11.93 29.79
N GLU A 224 3.36 -12.15 30.14
CA GLU A 224 4.51 -12.09 29.24
C GLU A 224 4.50 -13.14 28.11
N SER A 225 3.73 -14.22 28.25
CA SER A 225 3.57 -15.27 27.24
C SER A 225 2.25 -15.18 26.46
N VAL A 226 1.39 -14.21 26.79
CA VAL A 226 0.07 -14.05 26.17
C VAL A 226 0.19 -13.28 24.87
N VAL A 227 -0.32 -13.88 23.79
CA VAL A 227 -0.31 -13.29 22.43
C VAL A 227 -1.68 -12.81 21.98
N SER A 228 -2.78 -13.27 22.60
CA SER A 228 -4.12 -12.80 22.29
C SER A 228 -5.06 -12.77 23.50
N PHE A 229 -6.01 -11.85 23.42
CA PHE A 229 -7.06 -11.64 24.41
C PHE A 229 -8.42 -11.80 23.75
N GLY A 230 -9.21 -12.77 24.22
CA GLY A 230 -10.56 -13.04 23.74
C GLY A 230 -11.57 -11.95 24.10
N ALA A 231 -12.76 -12.06 23.51
CA ALA A 231 -13.83 -11.11 23.71
C ALA A 231 -14.26 -11.05 25.18
N SER A 232 -14.40 -9.84 25.72
CA SER A 232 -14.76 -9.59 27.13
C SER A 232 -13.85 -10.24 28.18
N SER A 233 -12.64 -10.68 27.82
CA SER A 233 -11.75 -11.47 28.70
C SER A 233 -11.46 -10.83 30.05
N PHE A 234 -11.38 -9.50 30.13
CA PHE A 234 -11.18 -8.70 31.34
C PHE A 234 -12.26 -7.62 31.53
N GLU A 235 -13.44 -7.79 30.94
CA GLU A 235 -14.54 -6.83 31.06
C GLU A 235 -14.93 -6.62 32.54
N SER A 236 -15.11 -5.37 32.97
CA SER A 236 -15.54 -4.99 34.33
C SER A 236 -14.62 -5.51 35.45
N THR A 237 -13.31 -5.41 35.25
CA THR A 237 -12.29 -5.71 36.28
C THR A 237 -11.72 -4.43 36.91
N ALA A 238 -10.93 -4.58 37.98
CA ALA A 238 -10.29 -3.48 38.71
C ALA A 238 -8.79 -3.38 38.42
N LEU A 239 -8.33 -3.85 37.25
CA LEU A 239 -6.93 -3.83 36.88
C LEU A 239 -6.36 -2.42 37.00
N THR A 240 -5.28 -2.30 37.77
CA THR A 240 -4.60 -1.03 38.04
C THR A 240 -3.59 -0.66 36.96
N SER A 241 -3.03 -1.67 36.30
CA SER A 241 -2.11 -1.53 35.17
C SER A 241 -2.33 -2.65 34.17
N LEU A 242 -2.09 -2.37 32.90
CA LEU A 242 -2.01 -3.37 31.84
C LEU A 242 -0.58 -3.40 31.30
N VAL A 243 0.06 -4.57 31.36
CA VAL A 243 1.38 -4.79 30.77
C VAL A 243 1.24 -5.88 29.74
N PHE A 244 1.31 -5.48 28.47
CA PHE A 244 1.23 -6.40 27.34
C PHE A 244 2.62 -6.95 27.00
N ALA A 245 2.65 -8.17 26.45
CA ALA A 245 3.84 -8.71 25.82
C ALA A 245 4.14 -7.97 24.49
N ASN A 246 5.38 -8.05 24.01
CA ASN A 246 5.79 -7.35 22.78
C ASN A 246 5.10 -7.88 21.51
N GLU A 247 4.62 -9.13 21.53
CA GLU A 247 4.11 -9.85 20.35
C GLU A 247 2.60 -10.12 20.43
N VAL A 248 1.83 -9.25 21.10
CA VAL A 248 0.36 -9.38 21.13
C VAL A 248 -0.20 -9.11 19.72
N THR A 249 -0.96 -10.05 19.18
CA THR A 249 -1.53 -9.96 17.82
C THR A 249 -3.00 -9.59 17.81
N GLN A 250 -3.73 -9.84 18.90
CA GLN A 250 -5.18 -9.68 18.94
C GLN A 250 -5.69 -9.13 20.29
N LEU A 251 -6.56 -8.12 20.20
CA LEU A 251 -7.44 -7.65 21.27
C LEU A 251 -8.89 -7.86 20.83
N GLY A 252 -9.58 -8.83 21.43
CA GLY A 252 -10.96 -9.17 21.09
C GLY A 252 -11.97 -8.10 21.51
N ASN A 253 -13.19 -8.20 20.98
CA ASN A 253 -14.26 -7.23 21.26
C ASN A 253 -14.51 -7.11 22.76
N MET A 254 -14.56 -5.88 23.28
CA MET A 254 -14.80 -5.57 24.70
C MET A 254 -13.78 -6.19 25.67
N ALA A 255 -12.61 -6.67 25.19
CA ALA A 255 -11.65 -7.41 26.01
C ALA A 255 -11.29 -6.70 27.32
N PHE A 256 -11.19 -5.37 27.32
CA PHE A 256 -10.85 -4.53 28.47
C PHE A 256 -11.91 -3.46 28.72
N LYS A 257 -13.19 -3.77 28.45
CA LYS A 257 -14.29 -2.84 28.69
C LYS A 257 -14.49 -2.61 30.19
N SER A 258 -14.78 -1.38 30.59
CA SER A 258 -15.12 -0.97 31.96
C SER A 258 -14.04 -1.29 32.99
N LEU A 259 -12.76 -1.13 32.65
CA LEU A 259 -11.68 -1.20 33.64
C LEU A 259 -11.81 -0.04 34.61
N SER A 260 -12.02 -0.37 35.89
CA SER A 260 -12.43 0.60 36.90
C SER A 260 -11.28 1.31 37.62
N ALA A 261 -10.03 0.87 37.43
CA ALA A 261 -8.86 1.39 38.15
C ALA A 261 -7.69 1.83 37.27
N VAL A 262 -7.67 1.47 35.98
CA VAL A 262 -6.56 1.81 35.07
C VAL A 262 -6.58 3.28 34.70
N THR A 263 -5.40 3.92 34.69
CA THR A 263 -5.25 5.37 34.43
C THR A 263 -4.46 5.68 33.16
N GLU A 264 -3.68 4.71 32.69
CA GLU A 264 -2.82 4.80 31.52
C GLU A 264 -2.96 3.52 30.70
N LEU A 265 -3.13 3.67 29.38
CA LEU A 265 -3.21 2.57 28.44
C LEU A 265 -2.04 2.64 27.47
N LEU A 266 -1.15 1.65 27.53
CA LEU A 266 -0.09 1.44 26.54
C LEU A 266 -0.54 0.31 25.61
N ILE A 267 -1.19 0.64 24.50
CA ILE A 267 -1.85 -0.34 23.64
C ILE A 267 -0.80 -0.94 22.68
N PRO A 268 -0.60 -2.27 22.66
CA PRO A 268 0.36 -2.89 21.76
C PRO A 268 -0.09 -2.73 20.31
N THR A 269 0.85 -2.80 19.37
CA THR A 269 0.49 -2.88 17.95
C THR A 269 -0.11 -4.25 17.68
N VAL A 270 -1.35 -4.29 17.18
CA VAL A 270 -2.07 -5.55 16.93
C VAL A 270 -2.51 -5.69 15.48
N THR A 271 -2.65 -6.93 15.02
CA THR A 271 -3.23 -7.23 13.71
C THR A 271 -4.75 -7.24 13.75
N GLU A 272 -5.32 -7.65 14.89
CA GLU A 272 -6.76 -7.69 15.12
C GLU A 272 -7.12 -6.81 16.32
N PHE A 273 -7.67 -5.63 16.03
CA PHE A 273 -8.15 -4.69 17.04
C PHE A 273 -9.69 -4.70 17.04
N GLY A 274 -10.27 -5.37 18.04
CA GLY A 274 -11.72 -5.51 18.21
C GLY A 274 -12.43 -4.19 18.53
N THR A 275 -13.76 -4.23 18.58
CA THR A 275 -14.58 -3.06 18.92
C THR A 275 -14.78 -2.93 20.44
N HIS A 276 -15.02 -1.71 20.91
CA HIS A 276 -15.33 -1.40 22.30
C HIS A 276 -14.28 -1.88 23.32
N VAL A 277 -13.02 -2.05 22.89
CA VAL A 277 -11.98 -2.73 23.69
C VAL A 277 -11.73 -2.04 25.02
N PHE A 278 -11.74 -0.71 25.08
CA PHE A 278 -11.57 0.08 26.30
C PHE A 278 -12.78 0.98 26.58
N ASP A 279 -13.97 0.59 26.10
CA ASP A 279 -15.23 1.28 26.38
C ASP A 279 -15.42 1.42 27.89
N SER A 280 -15.84 2.59 28.35
CA SER A 280 -16.20 2.92 29.73
C SER A 280 -15.05 2.77 30.73
N CYS A 281 -13.80 2.91 30.28
CA CYS A 281 -12.62 3.03 31.15
C CYS A 281 -12.51 4.45 31.71
N VAL A 282 -13.39 4.76 32.67
CA VAL A 282 -13.65 6.13 33.17
C VAL A 282 -12.48 6.82 33.90
N LEU A 283 -11.43 6.08 34.26
CA LEU A 283 -10.25 6.63 34.94
C LEU A 283 -9.04 6.82 34.01
N VAL A 284 -9.09 6.34 32.77
CA VAL A 284 -8.02 6.51 31.81
C VAL A 284 -7.86 7.99 31.50
N THR A 285 -6.63 8.49 31.66
CA THR A 285 -6.24 9.86 31.37
C THR A 285 -5.43 9.98 30.10
N HIS A 286 -4.71 8.90 29.75
CA HIS A 286 -3.85 8.81 28.58
C HIS A 286 -3.98 7.44 27.92
N ALA A 287 -4.01 7.43 26.58
CA ALA A 287 -3.91 6.23 25.79
C ALA A 287 -2.86 6.40 24.68
N ASP A 288 -1.87 5.51 24.62
CA ASP A 288 -0.91 5.40 23.53
C ASP A 288 -1.32 4.27 22.59
N LEU A 289 -1.56 4.60 21.31
CA LEU A 289 -1.93 3.65 20.26
C LEU A 289 -0.73 2.94 19.62
N ALA A 290 0.50 3.22 20.05
CA ALA A 290 1.74 2.73 19.49
C ALA A 290 1.81 2.96 17.97
N THR A 291 1.69 1.90 17.16
CA THR A 291 1.72 2.00 15.70
C THR A 291 0.47 1.43 15.04
N ASN A 292 -0.63 1.31 15.79
CA ASN A 292 -1.91 0.86 15.26
C ASN A 292 -2.43 1.80 14.16
N ILE A 293 -3.00 1.21 13.12
CA ILE A 293 -3.44 1.93 11.91
C ILE A 293 -4.92 2.31 11.93
N VAL A 294 -5.70 1.73 12.84
CA VAL A 294 -7.15 1.95 12.98
C VAL A 294 -7.50 2.16 14.45
N ILE A 295 -8.45 3.03 14.72
CA ILE A 295 -9.18 3.11 16.00
C ILE A 295 -10.58 2.53 15.78
N PRO A 296 -10.84 1.28 16.23
CA PRO A 296 -12.12 0.60 16.02
C PRO A 296 -13.31 1.28 16.70
N GLU A 297 -14.50 0.80 16.35
CA GLU A 297 -15.77 1.34 16.85
C GLU A 297 -15.80 1.29 18.38
N GLY A 298 -16.16 2.40 19.00
CA GLY A 298 -16.35 2.47 20.45
C GLY A 298 -15.10 2.27 21.31
N THR A 299 -13.89 2.25 20.71
CA THR A 299 -12.64 1.87 21.42
C THR A 299 -12.46 2.59 22.75
N PHE A 300 -12.71 3.90 22.82
CA PHE A 300 -12.62 4.72 24.03
C PHE A 300 -13.95 5.32 24.46
N LYS A 301 -15.08 4.77 23.97
CA LYS A 301 -16.42 5.28 24.30
C LYS A 301 -16.58 5.44 25.81
N GLY A 302 -17.06 6.56 26.32
CA GLY A 302 -17.27 6.78 27.75
C GLY A 302 -16.01 6.92 28.62
N CYS A 303 -14.81 7.02 28.02
CA CYS A 303 -13.57 7.35 28.75
C CYS A 303 -13.57 8.83 29.19
N THR A 304 -14.41 9.17 30.16
CA THR A 304 -14.72 10.56 30.56
C THR A 304 -13.53 11.39 31.06
N LYS A 305 -12.43 10.74 31.49
CA LYS A 305 -11.19 11.39 31.94
C LYS A 305 -10.05 11.35 30.92
N LEU A 306 -10.25 10.77 29.74
CA LEU A 306 -9.21 10.69 28.72
C LEU A 306 -8.91 12.11 28.25
N MET A 307 -7.67 12.57 28.41
CA MET A 307 -7.24 13.93 28.04
C MET A 307 -6.30 13.93 26.84
N ASN A 308 -5.63 12.81 26.58
CA ASN A 308 -4.61 12.71 25.54
C ASN A 308 -4.60 11.31 24.92
N VAL A 309 -4.59 11.27 23.59
CA VAL A 309 -4.33 10.07 22.80
C VAL A 309 -3.06 10.29 21.97
N SER A 310 -2.03 9.49 22.22
CA SER A 310 -0.76 9.51 21.48
C SER A 310 -0.62 8.27 20.57
N GLY A 311 0.53 8.10 19.93
CA GLY A 311 0.76 6.97 19.01
C GLY A 311 -0.06 7.03 17.72
N THR A 312 -0.56 8.22 17.34
CA THR A 312 -1.48 8.40 16.21
C THR A 312 -0.79 8.52 14.86
N GLN A 313 0.54 8.34 14.78
CA GLN A 313 1.33 8.60 13.58
C GLN A 313 0.96 7.72 12.39
N LYS A 314 0.38 6.55 12.65
CA LYS A 314 -0.05 5.60 11.60
C LYS A 314 -1.56 5.44 11.49
N VAL A 315 -2.35 6.12 12.33
CA VAL A 315 -3.81 6.00 12.33
C VAL A 315 -4.39 6.56 11.05
N THR A 316 -4.89 5.70 10.17
CA THR A 316 -5.50 6.05 8.88
C THR A 316 -7.03 6.01 8.90
N SER A 317 -7.62 5.36 9.92
CA SER A 317 -9.07 5.22 10.05
C SER A 317 -9.52 5.34 11.50
N VAL A 318 -10.57 6.12 11.74
CA VAL A 318 -11.29 6.23 13.02
C VAL A 318 -12.74 5.84 12.78
N ALA A 319 -13.22 4.81 13.49
CA ALA A 319 -14.57 4.27 13.33
C ALA A 319 -15.63 5.00 14.20
N ASN A 320 -16.90 4.63 14.04
CA ASN A 320 -18.02 5.23 14.79
C ASN A 320 -17.78 5.15 16.31
N ASP A 321 -18.22 6.18 17.03
CA ASP A 321 -18.20 6.24 18.50
C ASP A 321 -16.84 5.98 19.18
N ALA A 322 -15.72 5.95 18.44
CA ALA A 322 -14.38 5.73 18.98
C ALA A 322 -14.05 6.62 20.19
N PHE A 323 -14.52 7.86 20.19
CA PHE A 323 -14.33 8.87 21.25
C PHE A 323 -15.63 9.41 21.85
N SER A 324 -16.78 8.81 21.55
CA SER A 324 -18.08 9.24 22.09
C SER A 324 -18.06 9.26 23.62
N GLY A 325 -18.43 10.37 24.26
CA GLY A 325 -18.40 10.52 25.71
C GLY A 325 -17.01 10.72 26.32
N CYS A 326 -15.96 10.92 25.51
CA CYS A 326 -14.62 11.34 25.98
C CYS A 326 -14.62 12.85 26.32
N THR A 327 -15.38 13.26 27.32
CA THR A 327 -15.66 14.67 27.63
C THR A 327 -14.44 15.50 28.07
N ALA A 328 -13.36 14.84 28.53
CA ALA A 328 -12.11 15.51 28.87
C ALA A 328 -11.12 15.61 27.69
N LEU A 329 -11.37 14.88 26.60
CA LEU A 329 -10.53 14.87 25.41
C LEU A 329 -10.95 16.04 24.53
N GLU A 330 -10.49 17.25 24.86
CA GLU A 330 -10.89 18.45 24.12
C GLU A 330 -10.25 18.53 22.73
N SER A 331 -9.03 18.03 22.59
CA SER A 331 -8.22 18.14 21.36
C SER A 331 -7.65 16.79 20.95
N ILE A 332 -7.83 16.42 19.68
CA ILE A 332 -7.26 15.20 19.09
C ILE A 332 -6.21 15.57 18.05
N ASN A 333 -5.07 14.90 18.09
CA ASN A 333 -4.01 15.03 17.09
C ASN A 333 -3.87 13.76 16.24
N LEU A 334 -4.09 13.84 14.92
CA LEU A 334 -4.01 12.70 13.98
C LEU A 334 -3.05 13.02 12.82
N TYR A 335 -1.83 12.49 12.88
CA TYR A 335 -0.77 12.84 11.91
C TYR A 335 -0.88 12.19 10.55
N SER A 336 -1.43 10.97 10.48
CA SER A 336 -1.50 10.28 9.19
C SER A 336 -2.62 10.90 8.33
N PRO A 337 -2.47 10.99 7.01
CA PRO A 337 -3.56 11.37 6.13
C PRO A 337 -4.69 10.32 6.22
N LEU A 338 -5.71 10.61 7.03
CA LEU A 338 -6.87 9.75 7.24
C LEU A 338 -7.59 9.46 5.92
N THR A 339 -7.90 8.20 5.69
CA THR A 339 -8.78 7.76 4.60
C THR A 339 -10.24 7.76 5.04
N SER A 340 -10.50 7.54 6.33
CA SER A 340 -11.83 7.46 6.92
C SER A 340 -11.88 8.07 8.33
N LEU A 341 -12.87 8.92 8.58
CA LEU A 341 -13.25 9.41 9.90
C LEU A 341 -14.77 9.23 10.03
N LEU A 342 -15.21 8.26 10.82
CA LEU A 342 -16.62 7.97 11.06
C LEU A 342 -17.10 8.41 12.45
N ASP A 343 -16.18 8.73 13.36
CA ASP A 343 -16.57 9.36 14.63
C ASP A 343 -17.04 10.81 14.34
N PRO A 344 -18.24 11.21 14.81
CA PRO A 344 -18.74 12.58 14.64
C PRO A 344 -18.00 13.62 15.49
N LEU A 345 -17.14 13.18 16.42
CA LEU A 345 -16.36 14.00 17.33
C LEU A 345 -17.24 14.97 18.14
N THR A 346 -18.37 14.45 18.65
CA THR A 346 -19.42 15.23 19.32
C THR A 346 -18.95 15.95 20.57
N ASP A 347 -17.97 15.38 21.28
CA ASP A 347 -17.49 15.90 22.57
C ASP A 347 -16.19 16.71 22.42
N GLN A 348 -15.48 16.54 21.30
CA GLN A 348 -14.21 17.21 21.02
C GLN A 348 -14.46 18.62 20.51
N LYS A 349 -13.55 19.54 20.89
CA LYS A 349 -13.56 20.93 20.45
C LYS A 349 -12.59 21.19 19.30
N ASN A 350 -11.50 20.44 19.25
CA ASN A 350 -10.40 20.67 18.32
C ASN A 350 -9.91 19.36 17.67
N LEU A 351 -9.66 19.40 16.37
CA LEU A 351 -9.00 18.33 15.61
C LEU A 351 -7.77 18.89 14.89
N MET A 352 -6.59 18.37 15.18
CA MET A 352 -5.37 18.65 14.41
C MET A 352 -5.24 17.58 13.35
N PHE A 353 -5.35 17.99 12.09
CA PHE A 353 -5.35 17.09 10.95
C PHE A 353 -4.22 17.45 9.98
N HIS A 354 -3.35 16.48 9.73
CA HIS A 354 -2.09 16.68 9.01
C HIS A 354 -2.16 16.22 7.54
N GLY A 355 -3.33 15.81 7.05
CA GLY A 355 -3.54 15.49 5.63
C GLY A 355 -3.63 16.73 4.74
N THR A 356 -3.52 16.54 3.42
CA THR A 356 -3.65 17.61 2.41
C THR A 356 -5.05 17.72 1.78
N VAL A 357 -5.89 16.72 2.04
CA VAL A 357 -7.29 16.60 1.60
C VAL A 357 -8.12 15.95 2.71
N ALA A 358 -9.42 16.24 2.75
CA ALA A 358 -10.34 15.59 3.67
C ALA A 358 -10.37 14.06 3.44
N PRO A 359 -10.68 13.25 4.47
CA PRO A 359 -10.96 11.82 4.31
C PRO A 359 -12.05 11.58 3.27
N THR A 360 -11.92 10.47 2.53
CA THR A 360 -12.94 10.07 1.54
C THR A 360 -14.24 9.61 2.17
N THR A 361 -14.19 9.22 3.44
CA THR A 361 -15.34 8.74 4.20
C THR A 361 -15.49 9.57 5.47
N LEU A 362 -16.66 10.19 5.61
CA LEU A 362 -17.09 11.04 6.73
C LEU A 362 -18.42 10.49 7.28
N PRO A 363 -18.80 10.82 8.53
CA PRO A 363 -20.02 10.26 9.11
C PRO A 363 -21.28 10.81 8.41
N THR A 364 -22.23 9.92 8.13
CA THR A 364 -23.44 10.23 7.35
C THR A 364 -24.70 10.35 8.20
N GLU A 365 -24.85 9.52 9.24
CA GLU A 365 -26.04 9.52 10.10
C GLU A 365 -26.02 10.67 11.10
N THR A 366 -24.90 10.84 11.80
CA THR A 366 -24.63 11.97 12.68
C THR A 366 -23.53 12.80 12.06
N PRO A 367 -23.78 14.02 11.58
CA PRO A 367 -22.74 14.83 10.96
C PRO A 367 -21.64 15.16 11.97
N LEU A 368 -20.45 15.48 11.46
CA LEU A 368 -19.37 16.04 12.27
C LEU A 368 -19.89 17.21 13.12
N ASN A 369 -19.37 17.31 14.34
CA ASN A 369 -19.65 18.42 15.23
C ASN A 369 -19.45 19.77 14.50
N ALA A 370 -20.52 20.55 14.38
CA ALA A 370 -20.51 21.81 13.64
C ALA A 370 -19.66 22.89 14.31
N ASP A 371 -19.42 22.76 15.62
CA ASP A 371 -18.58 23.66 16.42
C ASP A 371 -17.11 23.17 16.52
N LEU A 372 -16.74 22.10 15.81
CA LEU A 372 -15.39 21.56 15.81
C LEU A 372 -14.42 22.51 15.10
N HIS A 373 -13.33 22.88 15.76
CA HIS A 373 -12.22 23.61 15.14
C HIS A 373 -11.25 22.61 14.51
N ILE A 374 -11.19 22.60 13.18
CA ILE A 374 -10.33 21.67 12.43
C ILE A 374 -9.10 22.43 11.94
N TYR A 375 -7.95 22.19 12.58
CA TYR A 375 -6.69 22.81 12.24
C TYR A 375 -5.95 21.94 11.22
N VAL A 376 -5.51 22.56 10.13
CA VAL A 376 -4.83 21.89 9.02
C VAL A 376 -3.58 22.65 8.62
N THR A 377 -2.65 21.98 7.95
CA THR A 377 -1.45 22.64 7.42
C THR A 377 -1.80 23.61 6.28
N VAL A 378 -0.89 24.54 5.97
CA VAL A 378 -1.02 25.43 4.79
C VAL A 378 -1.12 24.69 3.46
N ASN A 379 -0.72 23.41 3.43
CA ASN A 379 -0.78 22.56 2.24
C ASN A 379 -2.17 21.92 2.03
N TYR A 380 -3.10 22.08 2.98
CA TYR A 380 -4.47 21.60 2.81
C TYR A 380 -5.20 22.38 1.72
N THR A 381 -5.75 21.66 0.76
CA THR A 381 -6.17 22.22 -0.53
C THR A 381 -7.57 22.82 -0.53
N ALA A 382 -8.46 22.34 0.33
CA ALA A 382 -9.85 22.81 0.44
C ALA A 382 -10.02 23.88 1.54
N SER A 383 -11.15 24.60 1.53
CA SER A 383 -11.54 25.51 2.61
C SER A 383 -12.41 24.83 3.68
N THR A 384 -12.86 23.59 3.44
CA THR A 384 -13.70 22.82 4.36
C THR A 384 -13.19 21.39 4.54
N PHE A 385 -13.61 20.79 5.65
CA PHE A 385 -13.46 19.38 5.99
C PHE A 385 -14.89 18.86 6.21
N GLY A 386 -15.45 18.19 5.20
CA GLY A 386 -16.89 17.98 5.13
C GLY A 386 -17.64 19.31 5.05
N SER A 387 -18.57 19.54 5.99
CA SER A 387 -19.32 20.79 6.12
C SER A 387 -18.68 21.83 7.06
N VAL A 388 -17.55 21.52 7.70
CA VAL A 388 -16.88 22.37 8.70
C VAL A 388 -15.75 23.16 8.04
N ASN A 389 -15.62 24.45 8.34
CA ASN A 389 -14.52 25.27 7.83
C ASN A 389 -13.20 24.90 8.51
N VAL A 390 -12.12 24.82 7.74
CA VAL A 390 -10.78 24.53 8.30
C VAL A 390 -10.04 25.81 8.70
N LEU A 391 -9.17 25.68 9.69
CA LEU A 391 -8.26 26.70 10.17
C LEU A 391 -6.84 26.35 9.68
N LYS A 392 -6.29 27.14 8.75
CA LYS A 392 -4.96 26.87 8.21
C LYS A 392 -3.90 27.41 9.16
N ALA A 393 -3.22 26.50 9.86
CA ALA A 393 -2.12 26.84 10.77
C ALA A 393 -0.87 27.20 9.97
N GLY A 394 -0.36 28.41 10.19
CA GLY A 394 0.91 28.91 9.63
C GLY A 394 2.01 29.01 10.69
N CYS A 395 1.93 28.20 11.75
CA CYS A 395 2.91 28.20 12.82
C CYS A 395 4.22 27.56 12.35
N THR A 396 5.33 27.97 12.96
CA THR A 396 6.64 27.32 12.72
C THR A 396 6.77 26.04 13.55
N ASN A 397 7.75 25.18 13.25
CA ASN A 397 8.02 23.99 14.07
C ASN A 397 8.43 24.31 15.53
N PHE A 398 8.79 25.55 15.83
CA PHE A 398 9.05 26.05 17.19
C PHE A 398 7.81 26.64 17.86
N GLN A 399 6.65 26.45 17.26
CA GLN A 399 5.37 26.90 17.75
C GLN A 399 4.36 25.77 17.65
N CYS A 400 3.31 25.84 18.46
CA CYS A 400 2.13 25.01 18.32
C CYS A 400 0.90 25.92 18.25
N VAL A 401 -0.19 25.37 17.74
CA VAL A 401 -1.50 26.00 17.71
C VAL A 401 -1.94 26.29 19.15
N ASP A 402 -2.31 27.52 19.42
CA ASP A 402 -2.92 27.91 20.67
C ASP A 402 -4.44 27.73 20.60
N VAL A 403 -4.97 26.64 21.17
CA VAL A 403 -6.43 26.41 21.26
C VAL A 403 -7.06 27.03 22.51
N SER A 404 -6.29 27.73 23.35
CA SER A 404 -6.80 28.33 24.58
C SER A 404 -7.57 29.63 24.37
N GLU A 405 -7.33 30.30 23.23
CA GLU A 405 -8.03 31.52 22.83
C GLU A 405 -9.06 31.24 21.73
N PRO A 406 -10.26 31.85 21.78
CA PRO A 406 -11.23 31.73 20.70
C PRO A 406 -10.64 32.31 19.41
N VAL A 407 -10.70 31.54 18.32
CA VAL A 407 -10.23 31.93 16.99
C VAL A 407 -10.91 33.25 16.61
N THR A 408 -10.19 34.38 16.65
CA THR A 408 -10.79 35.68 16.35
C THR A 408 -11.18 35.73 14.88
N PRO A 409 -12.43 36.07 14.52
CA PRO A 409 -12.79 36.27 13.12
C PRO A 409 -11.93 37.40 12.52
N PRO A 410 -11.53 37.29 11.24
CA PRO A 410 -10.61 38.25 10.65
C PRO A 410 -11.19 39.67 10.73
N SER A 411 -10.35 40.60 11.17
CA SER A 411 -10.59 42.05 11.03
C SER A 411 -10.88 42.38 9.55
N PRO A 412 -11.74 43.37 9.22
CA PRO A 412 -12.25 43.60 7.86
C PRO A 412 -11.22 44.03 6.80
N ALA A 413 -9.92 43.98 7.08
CA ALA A 413 -8.89 44.52 6.20
C ALA A 413 -7.82 43.45 5.86
N GLY A 414 -8.10 42.68 4.81
CA GLY A 414 -7.04 42.18 3.92
C GLY A 414 -6.65 40.71 4.03
N LYS A 415 -7.50 39.82 3.51
CA LYS A 415 -7.23 38.75 2.51
C LYS A 415 -8.48 37.87 2.42
N MET A 416 -8.62 37.13 1.33
CA MET A 416 -9.87 36.52 0.83
C MET A 416 -10.79 35.93 1.91
N ALA A 417 -12.11 36.14 1.75
CA ALA A 417 -13.14 35.69 2.68
C ALA A 417 -12.99 34.20 3.04
N GLY A 418 -12.74 33.90 4.32
CA GLY A 418 -12.87 32.55 4.89
C GLY A 418 -11.59 31.91 5.46
N GLU A 419 -10.40 32.49 5.30
CA GLU A 419 -9.19 31.94 5.92
C GLU A 419 -8.98 32.49 7.34
N PHE A 420 -9.35 31.68 8.34
CA PHE A 420 -9.02 31.93 9.74
C PHE A 420 -7.60 31.39 9.99
N THR A 421 -6.70 32.26 10.46
CA THR A 421 -5.36 31.86 10.89
C THR A 421 -5.37 31.71 12.41
N PRO A 422 -5.05 30.53 12.96
CA PRO A 422 -5.01 30.33 14.39
C PRO A 422 -3.81 31.04 15.03
N ASN A 423 -3.92 31.36 16.32
CA ASN A 423 -2.80 31.90 17.10
C ASN A 423 -1.75 30.79 17.32
N CYS A 424 -0.48 31.18 17.30
CA CYS A 424 0.65 30.27 17.50
C CYS A 424 1.38 30.63 18.79
N LYS A 425 1.50 29.69 19.72
CA LYS A 425 2.30 29.85 20.94
C LYS A 425 3.68 29.21 20.75
N ALA A 426 4.72 29.83 21.28
CA ALA A 426 6.07 29.29 21.22
C ALA A 426 6.19 27.98 22.01
N CYS A 427 6.95 27.03 21.48
CA CYS A 427 7.39 25.87 22.20
C CYS A 427 8.44 26.25 23.26
N ASP A 428 8.53 25.44 24.31
CA ASP A 428 9.66 25.49 25.23
C ASP A 428 10.96 25.21 24.46
N THR A 429 12.10 25.69 24.98
CA THR A 429 13.39 25.76 24.25
C THR A 429 13.88 24.44 23.66
N ASP A 430 13.47 23.30 24.21
CA ASP A 430 13.85 21.97 23.75
C ASP A 430 12.73 21.16 23.10
N PHE A 431 11.57 21.77 22.89
CA PHE A 431 10.43 21.11 22.26
C PHE A 431 10.10 21.67 20.88
N LEU A 432 9.56 20.81 20.01
CA LEU A 432 9.05 21.18 18.70
C LEU A 432 7.61 20.67 18.51
N SER A 433 6.87 21.36 17.65
CA SER A 433 5.79 20.77 16.88
C SER A 433 6.38 20.15 15.61
N ILE A 434 5.83 19.01 15.18
CA ILE A 434 6.27 18.28 13.98
C ILE A 434 6.18 19.17 12.72
N ASP A 435 5.13 19.99 12.62
CA ASP A 435 4.86 20.83 11.44
C ASP A 435 4.23 22.19 11.78
N GLY A 436 4.23 22.57 13.06
CA GLY A 436 3.59 23.77 13.58
C GLY A 436 2.08 23.65 13.79
N ALA A 437 1.41 22.64 13.23
CA ALA A 437 -0.04 22.50 13.31
C ALA A 437 -0.52 21.71 14.54
N ASN A 438 0.40 21.26 15.41
CA ASN A 438 0.04 20.51 16.62
C ASN A 438 -0.51 21.43 17.71
N TYR A 439 -1.29 20.85 18.62
CA TYR A 439 -1.75 21.56 19.82
C TYR A 439 -0.69 21.63 20.95
N TYR A 440 0.21 20.64 20.98
CA TYR A 440 1.32 20.58 21.92
C TYR A 440 2.66 20.55 21.17
N CYS A 441 3.70 21.05 21.82
CA CYS A 441 5.07 20.81 21.39
C CYS A 441 5.49 19.46 21.96
N GLU A 442 5.20 18.40 21.23
CA GLU A 442 5.31 17.02 21.73
C GLU A 442 6.65 16.36 21.45
N TYR A 443 7.50 16.97 20.61
CA TYR A 443 8.80 16.41 20.30
C TYR A 443 9.88 17.02 21.18
N ASP A 444 10.29 16.29 22.22
CA ASP A 444 11.48 16.61 23.00
C ASP A 444 12.74 16.31 22.17
N MET A 445 13.45 17.38 21.81
CA MET A 445 14.67 17.27 21.02
C MET A 445 15.85 16.68 21.80
N THR A 446 15.79 16.57 23.12
CA THR A 446 16.93 16.20 23.97
C THR A 446 17.55 14.86 23.55
N VAL A 447 16.72 13.84 23.35
CA VAL A 447 17.18 12.50 22.93
C VAL A 447 17.74 12.54 21.51
N CYS A 448 17.05 13.22 20.61
CA CYS A 448 17.45 13.34 19.20
C CYS A 448 18.76 14.11 19.03
N LYS A 449 18.94 15.22 19.77
CA LYS A 449 20.18 16.01 19.80
C LYS A 449 21.36 15.19 20.33
N MET A 450 21.13 14.27 21.27
CA MET A 450 22.18 13.34 21.73
C MET A 450 22.54 12.31 20.65
N ALA A 451 21.58 11.86 19.84
CA ALA A 451 21.81 10.92 18.74
C ALA A 451 22.43 11.57 17.48
N HIS A 452 22.19 12.87 17.26
CA HIS A 452 22.69 13.64 16.12
C HIS A 452 23.67 14.73 16.58
N GLU A 453 24.97 14.39 16.57
CA GLU A 453 26.04 15.32 16.91
C GLU A 453 25.96 16.59 16.04
N ASN A 454 26.15 17.75 16.66
CA ASN A 454 26.10 19.07 16.02
C ASN A 454 24.75 19.50 15.44
N CYS A 455 23.68 18.78 15.75
CA CYS A 455 22.32 19.16 15.38
C CYS A 455 21.71 20.18 16.35
N LYS A 456 21.16 21.27 15.81
CA LYS A 456 20.43 22.32 16.55
C LYS A 456 18.95 22.01 16.69
N VAL A 457 18.33 21.48 15.63
CA VAL A 457 16.90 21.12 15.57
C VAL A 457 16.77 19.72 15.03
N CYS A 458 16.20 18.82 15.81
CA CYS A 458 16.14 17.40 15.52
C CYS A 458 14.73 16.89 15.79
N ALA A 459 14.12 16.15 14.86
CA ALA A 459 12.84 15.48 15.08
C ALA A 459 12.79 14.11 14.38
N VAL A 460 12.10 13.14 14.99
CA VAL A 460 11.90 11.79 14.42
C VAL A 460 13.20 11.17 13.89
N ASP A 461 14.28 11.23 14.68
CA ASP A 461 15.63 10.74 14.33
C ASP A 461 16.23 11.35 13.06
N LYS A 462 15.88 12.62 12.78
CA LYS A 462 16.43 13.41 11.67
C LYS A 462 16.84 14.79 12.15
N CYS A 463 18.00 15.26 11.70
CA CYS A 463 18.39 16.64 11.88
C CYS A 463 17.77 17.54 10.79
N TYR A 464 17.19 18.66 11.21
CA TYR A 464 16.59 19.68 10.32
C TYR A 464 17.35 21.00 10.33
N GLN A 465 18.17 21.27 11.34
CA GLN A 465 19.00 22.46 11.41
C GLN A 465 20.28 22.15 12.20
N CYS A 466 21.41 22.64 11.71
CA CYS A 466 22.71 22.44 12.35
C CYS A 466 23.09 23.56 13.31
N ASN A 467 24.03 23.26 14.22
CA ASN A 467 24.71 24.26 15.04
C ASN A 467 25.51 25.24 14.16
N GLU A 468 25.93 26.36 14.73
CA GLU A 468 26.71 27.37 13.99
C GLU A 468 27.96 26.75 13.34
N ASN A 469 28.24 27.15 12.10
CA ASN A 469 29.37 26.69 11.27
C ASN A 469 29.30 25.23 10.79
N MET A 470 28.15 24.57 10.93
CA MET A 470 27.89 23.22 10.43
C MET A 470 26.87 23.26 9.30
N TYR A 471 26.94 22.30 8.38
CA TYR A 471 26.10 22.24 7.19
C TYR A 471 25.21 21.01 7.18
N LEU A 472 23.93 21.17 6.87
CA LEU A 472 22.97 20.06 6.79
C LEU A 472 23.07 19.35 5.44
N GLU A 473 23.39 18.06 5.45
CA GLU A 473 23.20 17.16 4.32
C GLU A 473 21.78 16.58 4.36
N GLN A 474 20.92 17.08 3.48
CA GLN A 474 19.47 16.81 3.51
C GLN A 474 19.15 15.32 3.29
N ASP A 475 19.90 14.65 2.41
CA ASP A 475 19.67 13.25 2.03
C ASP A 475 19.80 12.28 3.20
N ILE A 476 20.74 12.52 4.11
CA ILE A 476 21.00 11.69 5.28
C ILE A 476 20.61 12.36 6.60
N SER A 477 20.13 13.61 6.54
CA SER A 477 19.69 14.42 7.68
C SER A 477 20.76 14.52 8.78
N LYS A 478 22.02 14.79 8.40
CA LYS A 478 23.17 14.93 9.31
C LYS A 478 23.91 16.26 9.11
N CYS A 479 24.52 16.74 10.20
CA CYS A 479 25.32 17.95 10.20
C CYS A 479 26.80 17.64 10.05
N VAL A 480 27.42 18.22 9.03
CA VAL A 480 28.83 18.02 8.67
C VAL A 480 29.59 19.34 8.62
N SER A 481 30.88 19.31 8.95
CA SER A 481 31.76 20.49 8.88
C SER A 481 32.21 20.78 7.44
N GLU A 482 32.23 19.76 6.59
CA GLU A 482 32.48 19.82 5.15
C GLU A 482 31.48 18.92 4.42
N CYS A 483 30.92 19.42 3.31
CA CYS A 483 29.99 18.65 2.49
C CYS A 483 30.75 17.58 1.69
N GLU A 484 30.16 16.40 1.54
CA GLU A 484 30.74 15.31 0.76
C GLU A 484 30.83 15.63 -0.75
N ASP A 485 31.58 14.78 -1.48
CA ASP A 485 31.67 14.84 -2.95
C ASP A 485 30.25 14.84 -3.56
N GLY A 486 29.99 15.77 -4.50
CA GLY A 486 28.68 15.99 -5.09
C GLY A 486 27.90 17.14 -4.44
N TYR A 487 28.42 17.74 -3.36
CA TYR A 487 27.80 18.86 -2.67
C TYR A 487 28.76 20.06 -2.48
N TYR A 488 28.20 21.25 -2.28
CA TYR A 488 28.94 22.46 -1.89
C TYR A 488 28.20 23.22 -0.78
N LYS A 489 28.94 24.06 -0.06
CA LYS A 489 28.40 24.87 1.06
C LYS A 489 27.54 26.01 0.53
N ASP A 490 26.29 26.12 0.98
CA ASP A 490 25.48 27.33 0.76
C ASP A 490 26.09 28.50 1.54
N THR A 491 26.75 29.40 0.83
CA THR A 491 27.37 30.63 1.39
C THR A 491 26.53 31.87 1.12
N VAL A 492 25.43 31.74 0.38
CA VAL A 492 24.55 32.84 -0.02
C VAL A 492 23.41 32.97 0.99
N ASN A 493 22.82 31.85 1.41
CA ASN A 493 21.74 31.83 2.40
C ASN A 493 22.28 31.52 3.80
N LEU A 494 22.83 32.55 4.45
CA LEU A 494 23.49 32.48 5.76
C LEU A 494 22.56 32.06 6.93
N THR A 495 21.28 31.82 6.69
CA THR A 495 20.32 31.43 7.74
C THR A 495 20.18 29.92 7.89
N ASN A 496 20.45 29.13 6.85
CA ASN A 496 20.10 27.70 6.83
C ASN A 496 21.29 26.74 6.64
N PHE A 497 22.51 27.22 6.38
CA PHE A 497 23.76 26.45 6.26
C PHE A 497 23.54 25.01 5.72
N ASN A 498 23.21 24.88 4.43
CA ASN A 498 22.94 23.58 3.81
C ASN A 498 24.09 23.14 2.90
N CYS A 499 24.24 21.83 2.71
CA CYS A 499 25.00 21.25 1.61
C CYS A 499 24.11 21.18 0.36
N MET A 500 24.44 21.98 -0.63
CA MET A 500 23.70 22.11 -1.88
C MET A 500 24.29 21.19 -2.95
N ASN A 501 23.42 20.60 -3.78
CA ASN A 501 23.85 19.71 -4.85
C ASN A 501 24.72 20.42 -5.90
N CYS A 502 25.84 19.80 -6.24
CA CYS A 502 26.57 20.09 -7.47
C CYS A 502 25.75 19.65 -8.70
N MET A 503 26.14 20.16 -9.87
CA MET A 503 25.73 19.57 -11.15
C MET A 503 26.04 18.06 -11.19
N THR A 504 25.17 17.29 -11.84
CA THR A 504 25.21 15.82 -11.84
C THR A 504 26.52 15.25 -12.38
N GLU A 505 27.19 15.96 -13.26
CA GLU A 505 28.48 15.62 -13.88
C GLU A 505 29.71 15.90 -12.98
N CYS A 506 29.49 16.55 -11.84
CA CYS A 506 30.56 17.04 -10.99
C CYS A 506 30.77 16.17 -9.77
N ARG A 507 32.04 15.96 -9.44
CA ARG A 507 32.47 15.31 -8.21
C ARG A 507 32.67 16.34 -7.09
N LYS A 508 33.20 17.52 -7.40
CA LYS A 508 33.30 18.65 -6.48
C LYS A 508 32.93 19.95 -7.18
N CYS A 509 32.32 20.88 -6.46
CA CYS A 509 31.95 22.18 -6.98
C CYS A 509 32.00 23.25 -5.88
N THR A 510 32.03 24.52 -6.30
CA THR A 510 31.94 25.68 -5.39
C THR A 510 30.56 26.32 -5.39
N GLU A 511 29.77 26.06 -6.44
CA GLU A 511 28.39 26.48 -6.61
C GLU A 511 27.73 25.58 -7.66
N ASN A 512 26.40 25.65 -7.81
CA ASN A 512 25.66 24.69 -8.65
C ASN A 512 26.15 24.66 -10.11
N THR A 513 26.70 25.76 -10.64
CA THR A 513 27.13 25.91 -12.03
C THR A 513 28.63 25.80 -12.24
N LYS A 514 29.42 25.66 -11.16
CA LYS A 514 30.88 25.77 -11.23
C LYS A 514 31.55 24.64 -10.47
N CYS A 515 32.03 23.68 -11.24
CA CYS A 515 32.71 22.51 -10.77
C CYS A 515 34.20 22.77 -10.65
N THR A 516 34.81 22.07 -9.70
CA THR A 516 36.26 22.07 -9.47
C THR A 516 36.87 20.71 -9.76
N GLU A 517 36.04 19.66 -9.73
CA GLU A 517 36.44 18.30 -10.07
C GLU A 517 35.27 17.57 -10.74
N CYS A 518 35.53 16.93 -11.87
CA CYS A 518 34.51 16.17 -12.59
C CYS A 518 34.47 14.71 -12.15
N LYS A 519 33.35 14.03 -12.39
CA LYS A 519 33.25 12.58 -12.19
C LYS A 519 34.24 11.84 -13.09
N THR A 520 34.65 10.64 -12.66
CA THR A 520 35.68 9.83 -13.33
C THR A 520 35.43 9.69 -14.84
N GLY A 521 36.43 10.03 -15.66
CA GLY A 521 36.35 9.93 -17.12
C GLY A 521 35.88 11.20 -17.84
N MET A 522 35.60 12.29 -17.12
CA MET A 522 35.21 13.59 -17.67
C MET A 522 36.32 14.63 -17.50
N LEU A 523 36.34 15.63 -18.38
CA LEU A 523 37.30 16.74 -18.36
C LEU A 523 36.60 18.03 -17.92
N ILE A 524 37.32 18.91 -17.24
CA ILE A 524 36.81 20.21 -16.79
C ILE A 524 37.23 21.33 -17.73
N GLU A 525 36.27 22.14 -18.19
CA GLU A 525 36.53 23.36 -18.95
C GLU A 525 37.05 24.49 -18.06
N ASP A 526 37.72 25.47 -18.65
CA ASP A 526 38.11 26.72 -17.98
C ASP A 526 36.89 27.48 -17.39
N THR A 527 35.69 27.21 -17.88
CA THR A 527 34.42 27.76 -17.40
C THR A 527 33.91 27.11 -16.11
N GLY A 528 34.51 25.99 -15.68
CA GLY A 528 34.05 25.19 -14.55
C GLY A 528 32.94 24.18 -14.88
N ARG A 529 32.69 23.87 -16.16
CA ARG A 529 31.76 22.82 -16.58
C ARG A 529 32.48 21.53 -16.94
N CYS A 530 31.83 20.39 -16.70
CA CYS A 530 32.37 19.08 -17.04
C CYS A 530 31.82 18.59 -18.38
N THR A 531 32.68 18.13 -19.28
CA THR A 531 32.28 17.66 -20.61
C THR A 531 32.25 16.14 -20.69
N THR A 532 31.26 15.60 -21.41
CA THR A 532 31.09 14.16 -21.60
C THR A 532 32.12 13.62 -22.59
N GLY A 533 32.93 12.68 -22.14
CA GLY A 533 33.93 11.98 -22.97
C GLY A 533 35.34 12.51 -22.74
N SER A 534 36.32 11.68 -23.11
CA SER A 534 37.76 11.97 -23.04
C SER A 534 38.23 13.02 -24.05
N THR A 535 37.33 13.89 -24.55
CA THR A 535 37.58 14.83 -25.64
C THR A 535 37.00 16.19 -25.30
N CYS A 536 37.81 17.23 -25.43
CA CYS A 536 37.39 18.60 -25.21
C CYS A 536 36.48 19.12 -26.36
N PRO A 537 35.66 20.16 -26.10
CA PRO A 537 34.87 20.83 -27.13
C PRO A 537 35.76 21.41 -28.24
N ALA A 538 35.14 21.73 -29.39
CA ALA A 538 35.82 22.51 -30.42
C ALA A 538 36.40 23.81 -29.83
N GLU A 539 37.59 24.20 -30.31
CA GLU A 539 38.42 25.30 -29.81
C GLU A 539 39.18 25.02 -28.51
N TYR A 540 39.11 23.80 -27.96
CA TYR A 540 39.88 23.39 -26.78
C TYR A 540 40.66 22.10 -27.03
N TYR A 541 41.74 21.89 -26.28
CA TYR A 541 42.52 20.65 -26.26
C TYR A 541 42.65 20.11 -24.83
N ALA A 542 42.80 18.79 -24.71
CA ALA A 542 42.96 18.14 -23.41
C ALA A 542 44.38 18.35 -22.88
N ASP A 543 44.49 18.93 -21.68
CA ASP A 543 45.72 19.04 -20.90
C ASP A 543 45.47 18.38 -19.53
N GLY A 544 45.87 17.11 -19.41
CA GLY A 544 45.55 16.29 -18.24
C GLY A 544 44.04 16.07 -18.08
N THR A 545 43.48 16.56 -16.97
CA THR A 545 42.03 16.51 -16.68
C THR A 545 41.29 17.79 -17.07
N THR A 546 41.96 18.76 -17.69
CA THR A 546 41.42 20.07 -18.04
C THR A 546 41.37 20.29 -19.55
N CYS A 547 40.42 21.09 -20.02
CA CYS A 547 40.32 21.53 -21.41
C CYS A 547 40.80 22.98 -21.52
N LYS A 548 41.93 23.19 -22.21
CA LYS A 548 42.53 24.51 -22.43
C LYS A 548 42.21 25.04 -23.82
N ASN A 549 41.99 26.35 -23.92
CA ASN A 549 41.67 26.99 -25.19
C ASN A 549 42.86 26.90 -26.18
N CYS A 550 42.54 26.68 -27.45
CA CYS A 550 43.47 26.83 -28.56
C CYS A 550 43.98 28.27 -28.65
N ASP A 551 45.18 28.47 -29.22
CA ASP A 551 45.72 29.81 -29.43
C ASP A 551 44.75 30.64 -30.30
N SER A 552 44.08 31.62 -29.67
CA SER A 552 43.05 32.44 -30.29
C SER A 552 43.56 33.27 -31.46
N THR A 553 44.88 33.50 -31.56
CA THR A 553 45.50 34.25 -32.66
C THR A 553 45.61 33.43 -33.95
N LYS A 554 45.50 32.11 -33.86
CA LYS A 554 45.69 31.18 -34.98
C LYS A 554 44.40 30.70 -35.63
N ASN A 555 43.22 31.12 -35.15
CA ASN A 555 41.90 30.78 -35.70
C ASN A 555 41.65 29.26 -35.86
N CYS A 556 42.16 28.44 -34.93
CA CYS A 556 41.93 27.00 -34.93
C CYS A 556 40.49 26.65 -34.52
N ALA A 557 39.86 25.69 -35.19
CA ALA A 557 38.63 25.03 -34.71
C ALA A 557 38.94 23.83 -33.79
N THR A 558 40.06 23.15 -33.99
CA THR A 558 40.61 22.18 -33.03
C THR A 558 42.13 22.30 -33.03
N CYS A 559 42.77 21.97 -31.92
CA CYS A 559 44.22 22.07 -31.79
C CYS A 559 44.79 20.96 -30.90
N ASP A 560 46.10 20.80 -30.98
CA ASP A 560 46.91 20.02 -30.06
C ASP A 560 47.95 20.99 -29.48
N SER A 561 47.70 21.46 -28.26
CA SER A 561 48.43 22.58 -27.66
C SER A 561 48.39 23.82 -28.57
N ILE A 562 49.55 24.36 -28.97
CA ILE A 562 49.67 25.56 -29.80
C ILE A 562 49.52 25.31 -31.30
N ARG A 563 49.29 24.05 -31.74
CA ARG A 563 49.20 23.68 -33.15
C ARG A 563 47.75 23.45 -33.57
N CYS A 564 47.27 24.17 -34.60
CA CYS A 564 45.95 23.89 -35.16
C CYS A 564 45.91 22.49 -35.81
N LEU A 565 44.86 21.72 -35.52
CA LEU A 565 44.52 20.48 -36.22
C LEU A 565 43.45 20.73 -37.29
N THR A 566 42.49 21.63 -37.00
CA THR A 566 41.48 22.11 -37.95
C THR A 566 41.25 23.61 -37.77
N CYS A 567 40.65 24.27 -38.75
CA CYS A 567 40.45 25.72 -38.78
C CYS A 567 38.99 26.13 -38.57
N LYS A 568 38.78 27.31 -37.97
CA LYS A 568 37.45 27.95 -37.88
C LYS A 568 36.89 28.19 -39.28
N SER A 569 35.57 28.20 -39.40
CA SER A 569 34.89 28.48 -40.67
C SER A 569 35.37 29.82 -41.25
N GLY A 570 35.65 29.84 -42.56
CA GLY A 570 36.25 30.97 -43.26
C GLY A 570 37.79 30.98 -43.28
N TYR A 571 38.45 29.96 -42.71
CA TYR A 571 39.91 29.84 -42.68
C TYR A 571 40.38 28.47 -43.20
N TYR A 572 41.62 28.39 -43.68
CA TYR A 572 42.28 27.16 -44.11
C TYR A 572 43.62 26.96 -43.42
N MET A 573 44.05 25.70 -43.29
CA MET A 573 45.31 25.34 -42.62
C MET A 573 46.51 25.84 -43.44
N LYS A 574 47.41 26.60 -42.78
CA LYS A 574 48.69 27.04 -43.33
C LYS A 574 49.78 26.99 -42.25
N GLY A 575 50.68 26.02 -42.38
CA GLY A 575 51.64 25.71 -41.32
C GLY A 575 50.92 25.20 -40.07
N ASP A 576 51.28 25.73 -38.90
CA ASP A 576 50.66 25.36 -37.61
C ASP A 576 49.49 26.28 -37.20
N GLY A 577 48.99 27.11 -38.13
CA GLY A 577 47.91 28.08 -37.92
C GLY A 577 46.91 28.13 -39.07
N CYS A 578 45.83 28.91 -38.92
CA CYS A 578 44.79 29.06 -39.92
C CYS A 578 44.77 30.48 -40.51
N GLU A 579 44.73 30.57 -41.84
CA GLU A 579 44.68 31.84 -42.58
C GLU A 579 43.32 32.03 -43.24
N LEU A 580 42.85 33.28 -43.29
CA LEU A 580 41.53 33.62 -43.81
C LEU A 580 41.44 33.35 -45.32
N CYS A 581 40.33 32.77 -45.76
CA CYS A 581 39.96 32.73 -47.18
C CYS A 581 39.79 34.18 -47.68
N SER A 582 40.57 34.62 -48.68
CA SER A 582 40.59 36.04 -49.09
C SER A 582 39.29 36.51 -49.74
N THR A 583 38.97 37.79 -49.56
CA THR A 583 37.87 38.47 -50.28
C THR A 583 38.24 38.69 -51.76
N PRO A 584 37.32 38.48 -52.73
CA PRO A 584 35.89 38.31 -52.55
C PRO A 584 35.44 36.88 -52.92
N MET A 585 35.33 35.99 -51.93
CA MET A 585 34.50 34.77 -52.03
C MET A 585 33.31 34.91 -51.07
N PRO A 586 32.23 35.61 -51.45
CA PRO A 586 31.09 35.81 -50.57
C PRO A 586 30.50 34.46 -50.15
N ASN A 587 30.19 34.31 -48.85
CA ASN A 587 29.46 33.18 -48.27
C ASN A 587 30.15 31.80 -48.31
N CYS A 588 31.48 31.75 -48.51
CA CYS A 588 32.27 30.51 -48.41
C CYS A 588 32.56 30.11 -46.94
N ALA A 589 32.12 28.91 -46.53
CA ALA A 589 32.29 28.38 -45.18
C ALA A 589 33.64 27.69 -44.96
N THR A 590 34.18 26.98 -45.96
CA THR A 590 35.50 26.36 -45.89
C THR A 590 36.21 26.47 -47.24
N CYS A 591 37.52 26.69 -47.21
CA CYS A 591 38.36 26.71 -48.41
C CYS A 591 39.60 25.81 -48.22
N THR A 592 40.14 25.26 -49.31
CA THR A 592 41.39 24.46 -49.28
C THR A 592 42.62 25.26 -49.70
N ALA A 593 42.38 26.42 -50.31
CA ALA A 593 43.36 27.43 -50.63
C ALA A 593 42.64 28.79 -50.65
N ASN A 594 43.40 29.87 -50.66
CA ASN A 594 42.88 31.23 -50.69
C ASN A 594 41.79 31.53 -51.75
N ASN A 595 41.71 30.75 -52.84
CA ASN A 595 40.75 30.92 -53.94
C ASN A 595 39.93 29.65 -54.28
N VAL A 596 39.86 28.64 -53.40
CA VAL A 596 39.11 27.39 -53.68
C VAL A 596 38.12 27.10 -52.56
N CYS A 597 36.84 27.38 -52.81
CA CYS A 597 35.78 27.12 -51.86
C CYS A 597 35.35 25.66 -51.91
N THR A 598 35.15 25.02 -50.75
CA THR A 598 34.72 23.63 -50.64
C THR A 598 33.35 23.47 -50.02
N THR A 599 32.90 24.41 -49.19
CA THR A 599 31.53 24.44 -48.64
C THR A 599 31.07 25.88 -48.43
N CYS A 600 29.75 26.09 -48.35
CA CYS A 600 29.12 27.40 -48.22
C CYS A 600 28.32 27.54 -46.94
N SER A 601 28.29 28.75 -46.36
CA SER A 601 27.64 28.99 -45.05
C SER A 601 26.11 29.03 -45.15
N SER A 602 25.58 29.54 -46.26
CA SER A 602 24.12 29.68 -46.50
C SER A 602 23.71 29.60 -47.97
N ASP A 603 24.67 29.72 -48.89
CA ASP A 603 24.47 29.80 -50.34
C ASP A 603 24.92 28.50 -51.04
N ASN A 604 24.74 28.39 -52.35
CA ASN A 604 25.10 27.19 -53.09
C ASN A 604 26.51 27.25 -53.66
N LEU A 605 27.31 26.22 -53.38
CA LEU A 605 28.66 26.07 -53.92
C LEU A 605 28.60 25.95 -55.44
N GLN A 606 29.30 26.86 -56.11
CA GLN A 606 29.33 26.89 -57.56
C GLN A 606 30.17 25.71 -58.10
N PRO A 607 29.82 25.14 -59.27
CA PRO A 607 30.53 23.98 -59.83
C PRO A 607 32.02 24.22 -60.10
N ASP A 608 32.40 25.48 -60.36
CA ASP A 608 33.78 25.92 -60.60
C ASP A 608 34.59 26.13 -59.31
N LYS A 609 33.94 25.99 -58.14
CA LYS A 609 34.51 26.17 -56.79
C LYS A 609 35.07 27.58 -56.53
N THR A 610 34.69 28.56 -57.34
CA THR A 610 35.18 29.95 -57.21
C THR A 610 34.39 30.78 -56.21
N GLY A 611 33.32 30.22 -55.63
CA GLY A 611 32.58 30.85 -54.54
C GLY A 611 31.19 30.25 -54.34
N CYS A 612 30.40 30.92 -53.51
CA CYS A 612 29.02 30.55 -53.19
C CYS A 612 28.08 31.61 -53.75
N LYS A 613 26.95 31.19 -54.33
CA LYS A 613 25.90 32.10 -54.80
C LYS A 613 24.53 31.54 -54.45
N ALA A 614 23.57 32.44 -54.19
CA ALA A 614 22.21 32.07 -53.84
C ALA A 614 21.55 31.17 -54.91
N THR A 615 21.80 31.43 -56.20
CA THR A 615 21.23 30.66 -57.31
C THR A 615 22.28 29.84 -58.04
N CYS A 616 21.93 28.61 -58.40
CA CYS A 616 22.76 27.79 -59.28
C CYS A 616 22.63 28.22 -60.75
N PRO A 617 23.70 28.10 -61.55
CA PRO A 617 23.65 28.38 -62.97
C PRO A 617 22.82 27.31 -63.71
N ASP A 618 22.41 27.62 -64.94
CA ASP A 618 21.76 26.65 -65.84
C ASP A 618 22.52 25.32 -65.86
N MET A 619 21.77 24.23 -66.00
CA MET A 619 22.22 22.83 -65.86
C MET A 619 22.54 22.39 -64.43
N TYR A 620 22.34 23.23 -63.43
CA TYR A 620 22.52 22.86 -62.02
C TYR A 620 21.34 23.33 -61.15
N PHE A 621 21.02 22.58 -60.11
CA PHE A 621 20.06 22.95 -59.08
C PHE A 621 20.71 22.91 -57.70
N ALA A 622 20.11 23.62 -56.76
CA ALA A 622 20.56 23.67 -55.37
C ALA A 622 20.17 22.39 -54.63
N LYS A 623 21.15 21.65 -54.11
CA LYS A 623 20.95 20.51 -53.21
C LYS A 623 22.01 20.56 -52.11
N ASP A 624 21.58 20.57 -50.85
CA ASP A 624 22.48 20.60 -49.68
C ASP A 624 23.57 21.69 -49.75
N ASN A 625 23.19 22.90 -50.18
CA ASN A 625 24.10 24.04 -50.39
C ASN A 625 25.20 23.80 -51.45
N VAL A 626 24.97 22.88 -52.40
CA VAL A 626 25.85 22.62 -53.53
C VAL A 626 25.05 22.64 -54.84
N CYS A 627 25.58 23.31 -55.86
CA CYS A 627 25.02 23.23 -57.20
C CYS A 627 25.30 21.86 -57.81
N THR A 628 24.26 21.04 -57.87
CA THR A 628 24.29 19.66 -58.38
C THR A 628 23.75 19.65 -59.81
N SER A 629 24.37 18.89 -60.71
CA SER A 629 23.97 18.88 -62.12
C SER A 629 22.55 18.34 -62.32
N CYS A 630 21.79 18.98 -63.18
CA CYS A 630 20.49 18.53 -63.65
C CYS A 630 20.58 17.17 -64.37
N THR A 631 19.44 16.50 -64.46
CA THR A 631 19.28 15.28 -65.26
C THR A 631 19.64 15.50 -66.73
N GLN A 632 19.93 14.41 -67.44
CA GLN A 632 20.47 14.49 -68.80
C GLN A 632 19.56 15.28 -69.75
N ASN A 633 20.17 16.17 -70.54
CA ASN A 633 19.52 17.05 -71.51
C ASN A 633 18.53 18.08 -70.89
N CYS A 634 18.63 18.34 -69.59
CA CYS A 634 17.85 19.36 -68.90
C CYS A 634 18.66 20.65 -68.68
N LYS A 635 18.07 21.79 -69.07
CA LYS A 635 18.64 23.12 -68.90
C LYS A 635 18.27 23.74 -67.55
N THR A 636 17.02 23.57 -67.13
CA THR A 636 16.52 24.09 -65.84
C THR A 636 15.77 23.00 -65.10
N CYS A 637 16.28 22.62 -63.93
CA CYS A 637 15.68 21.60 -63.06
C CYS A 637 15.53 22.13 -61.63
N THR A 638 14.59 21.54 -60.89
CA THR A 638 14.39 21.83 -59.45
C THR A 638 14.95 20.73 -58.56
N ASP A 639 15.12 19.54 -59.11
CA ASP A 639 15.72 18.38 -58.45
C ASP A 639 16.37 17.44 -59.49
N GLU A 640 16.92 16.32 -59.04
CA GLU A 640 17.64 15.35 -59.86
C GLU A 640 16.77 14.60 -60.89
N ASN A 641 15.44 14.66 -60.77
CA ASN A 641 14.48 13.91 -61.58
C ASN A 641 13.53 14.80 -62.38
N THR A 642 13.35 16.06 -61.96
CA THR A 642 12.35 16.98 -62.52
C THR A 642 12.99 18.07 -63.34
N CYS A 643 12.79 18.01 -64.66
CA CYS A 643 13.14 19.07 -65.59
C CYS A 643 11.95 19.98 -65.88
N SER A 644 12.19 21.28 -65.90
CA SER A 644 11.22 22.30 -66.30
C SER A 644 11.48 22.84 -67.70
N VAL A 645 12.75 22.92 -68.11
CA VAL A 645 13.17 23.38 -69.43
C VAL A 645 14.28 22.47 -69.95
N CYS A 646 14.02 21.80 -71.07
CA CYS A 646 15.03 20.97 -71.72
C CYS A 646 16.04 21.82 -72.50
N ASN A 647 17.18 21.23 -72.82
CA ASN A 647 18.13 21.81 -73.76
C ASN A 647 17.46 22.11 -75.11
N ASP A 648 18.01 23.06 -75.86
CA ASP A 648 17.38 23.59 -77.08
C ASP A 648 17.09 22.51 -78.15
N ASP A 649 17.77 21.36 -78.13
CA ASP A 649 17.62 20.22 -79.04
C ASP A 649 16.71 19.09 -78.50
N SER A 650 16.07 19.30 -77.35
CA SER A 650 15.34 18.28 -76.60
C SER A 650 13.88 18.68 -76.33
N PHE A 651 13.04 17.69 -76.00
CA PHE A 651 11.61 17.87 -75.73
C PHE A 651 11.26 17.43 -74.31
N LEU A 652 10.46 18.22 -73.60
CA LEU A 652 10.00 17.92 -72.25
C LEU A 652 8.83 16.94 -72.28
N ILE A 653 8.96 15.79 -71.64
CA ILE A 653 7.85 14.85 -71.48
C ILE A 653 6.98 15.36 -70.32
N ASP A 654 5.71 15.70 -70.62
CA ASP A 654 4.89 16.53 -69.73
C ASP A 654 4.56 15.86 -68.38
N ASP A 655 4.33 14.55 -68.37
CA ASP A 655 3.95 13.80 -67.18
C ASP A 655 5.17 13.37 -66.36
N THR A 656 6.23 12.88 -67.01
CA THR A 656 7.46 12.44 -66.31
C THR A 656 8.40 13.59 -65.95
N LYS A 657 8.18 14.78 -66.55
CA LYS A 657 9.08 15.95 -66.44
C LYS A 657 10.54 15.62 -66.81
N LYS A 658 10.76 14.68 -67.72
CA LYS A 658 12.09 14.32 -68.25
C LYS A 658 12.29 14.83 -69.67
N CYS A 659 13.54 15.00 -70.09
CA CYS A 659 13.88 15.45 -71.44
C CYS A 659 14.21 14.29 -72.37
N SER A 660 13.55 14.23 -73.52
CA SER A 660 13.86 13.30 -74.60
C SER A 660 14.61 14.04 -75.72
N LYS A 661 15.76 13.50 -76.11
CA LYS A 661 16.61 14.09 -77.15
C LYS A 661 16.03 13.78 -78.53
N THR A 662 16.01 14.78 -79.42
CA THR A 662 15.64 14.64 -80.84
C THR A 662 14.15 14.33 -81.14
N ASN A 663 13.46 13.51 -80.36
CA ASN A 663 12.04 13.18 -80.59
C ASN A 663 11.27 12.75 -79.32
N CYS A 664 9.94 12.74 -79.39
CA CYS A 664 9.09 12.24 -78.30
C CYS A 664 9.13 10.70 -78.20
N PRO A 665 9.04 10.12 -76.98
CA PRO A 665 8.93 8.68 -76.80
C PRO A 665 7.66 8.08 -77.44
N ALA A 666 7.64 6.76 -77.64
CA ALA A 666 6.46 6.04 -78.13
C ALA A 666 5.24 6.30 -77.22
N MET A 667 4.04 6.41 -77.83
CA MET A 667 2.78 6.84 -77.21
C MET A 667 2.66 8.33 -76.80
N TYR A 668 3.67 9.16 -77.10
CA TYR A 668 3.58 10.62 -76.91
C TYR A 668 3.55 11.34 -78.25
N TYR A 669 2.66 12.33 -78.35
CA TYR A 669 2.64 13.26 -79.47
C TYR A 669 3.32 14.57 -79.09
N LYS A 670 3.91 15.22 -80.09
CA LYS A 670 4.62 16.48 -79.94
C LYS A 670 3.66 17.65 -80.02
N VAL A 671 3.67 18.48 -78.98
CA VAL A 671 3.06 19.82 -78.93
C VAL A 671 4.17 20.81 -78.56
N ASP A 672 4.59 21.63 -79.52
CA ASP A 672 5.72 22.55 -79.39
C ASP A 672 7.03 21.87 -78.93
N LYS A 673 7.51 22.22 -77.73
CA LYS A 673 8.69 21.66 -77.06
C LYS A 673 8.34 20.60 -76.03
N THR A 674 7.09 20.14 -76.00
CA THR A 674 6.57 19.20 -75.00
C THR A 674 5.99 17.94 -75.65
N CYS A 675 6.22 16.79 -75.05
CA CYS A 675 5.65 15.50 -75.42
C CYS A 675 4.48 15.19 -74.50
N LYS A 676 3.28 15.01 -75.06
CA LYS A 676 2.06 14.71 -74.31
C LYS A 676 1.58 13.30 -74.59
N LYS A 677 1.18 12.57 -73.56
CA LYS A 677 0.61 11.23 -73.68
C LYS A 677 -0.85 11.32 -74.13
N CYS A 678 -1.32 10.36 -74.92
CA CYS A 678 -2.75 10.20 -75.15
C CYS A 678 -3.49 9.87 -73.85
N LYS A 679 -4.73 10.34 -73.71
CA LYS A 679 -5.60 10.00 -72.57
C LYS A 679 -5.91 8.49 -72.58
N GLU A 680 -6.30 7.95 -71.43
CA GLU A 680 -6.73 6.54 -71.32
C GLU A 680 -7.76 6.18 -72.40
N ASN A 681 -7.57 5.01 -73.04
CA ASN A 681 -8.39 4.48 -74.14
C ASN A 681 -8.33 5.27 -75.47
N MET A 682 -7.28 6.08 -75.69
CA MET A 682 -6.98 6.66 -77.01
C MET A 682 -5.65 6.13 -77.56
N PHE A 683 -5.58 6.01 -78.88
CA PHE A 683 -4.42 5.46 -79.61
C PHE A 683 -3.69 6.57 -80.38
N LEU A 684 -2.36 6.51 -80.38
CA LEU A 684 -1.54 7.49 -81.12
C LEU A 684 -1.46 7.11 -82.61
N MET A 685 -1.82 8.05 -83.49
CA MET A 685 -1.70 7.95 -84.94
C MET A 685 -1.19 9.27 -85.53
N GLU A 686 -0.07 9.25 -86.25
CA GLU A 686 0.49 10.41 -86.99
C GLU A 686 0.45 11.75 -86.21
N ASN A 687 0.88 11.71 -84.94
CA ASN A 687 0.95 12.85 -84.02
C ASN A 687 -0.40 13.38 -83.49
N LYS A 688 -1.48 12.58 -83.57
CA LYS A 688 -2.79 12.84 -82.95
C LYS A 688 -3.30 11.61 -82.20
N CYS A 689 -4.13 11.83 -81.18
CA CYS A 689 -4.82 10.75 -80.48
C CYS A 689 -6.17 10.51 -81.13
N VAL A 690 -6.47 9.25 -81.46
CA VAL A 690 -7.77 8.79 -81.97
C VAL A 690 -8.39 7.83 -80.96
N ASP A 691 -9.72 7.79 -80.88
CA ASP A 691 -10.46 6.88 -79.99
C ASP A 691 -10.54 5.45 -80.55
N VAL A 692 -10.50 5.29 -81.88
CA VAL A 692 -10.45 4.00 -82.57
C VAL A 692 -9.46 4.09 -83.75
N CYS A 693 -8.68 3.03 -83.99
CA CYS A 693 -7.81 2.99 -85.17
C CYS A 693 -8.64 2.90 -86.45
N PRO A 694 -8.38 3.76 -87.45
CA PRO A 694 -9.13 3.77 -88.70
C PRO A 694 -8.85 2.52 -89.56
N GLU A 695 -9.70 2.27 -90.55
CA GLU A 695 -9.55 1.13 -91.47
C GLU A 695 -8.13 1.06 -92.07
N LYS A 696 -7.59 -0.17 -92.17
CA LYS A 696 -6.19 -0.46 -92.53
C LYS A 696 -5.14 -0.08 -91.48
N TYR A 697 -5.55 0.13 -90.24
CA TYR A 697 -4.67 0.21 -89.08
C TYR A 697 -5.16 -0.74 -87.98
N PHE A 698 -4.23 -1.30 -87.22
CA PHE A 698 -4.53 -2.14 -86.05
C PHE A 698 -3.92 -1.52 -84.79
N GLU A 699 -4.57 -1.79 -83.66
CA GLU A 699 -4.08 -1.37 -82.35
C GLU A 699 -2.96 -2.31 -81.89
N MET A 700 -1.83 -1.73 -81.51
CA MET A 700 -0.78 -2.45 -80.78
C MET A 700 -0.05 -1.48 -79.86
N GLU A 701 -0.01 -1.81 -78.58
CA GLU A 701 0.66 -1.03 -77.52
C GLU A 701 0.24 0.45 -77.49
N GLY A 702 -1.06 0.75 -77.64
CA GLY A 702 -1.56 2.13 -77.55
C GLY A 702 -1.28 2.98 -78.79
N MET A 703 -0.82 2.37 -79.90
CA MET A 703 -0.57 3.03 -81.17
C MET A 703 -1.39 2.38 -82.30
N CYS A 704 -1.84 3.20 -83.26
CA CYS A 704 -2.43 2.71 -84.49
C CYS A 704 -1.33 2.44 -85.50
N ASN A 705 -1.05 1.17 -85.73
CA ASN A 705 -0.02 0.71 -86.65
C ASN A 705 -0.66 0.37 -88.00
N LYS A 706 -0.01 0.75 -89.09
CA LYS A 706 -0.54 0.49 -90.43
C LYS A 706 -0.47 -1.01 -90.70
N CYS A 707 -1.60 -1.58 -91.13
CA CYS A 707 -1.71 -2.93 -91.64
C CYS A 707 -0.66 -3.16 -92.75
N LYS A 708 0.09 -4.28 -92.71
CA LYS A 708 0.88 -4.79 -93.85
C LYS A 708 0.02 -4.98 -95.11
N ASP A 709 0.68 -4.95 -96.26
CA ASP A 709 0.02 -5.10 -97.57
C ASP A 709 -0.38 -6.55 -97.88
N THR A 710 0.19 -7.55 -97.20
CA THR A 710 -0.11 -8.99 -97.41
C THR A 710 -0.14 -9.77 -96.10
N TYR A 711 -1.08 -10.72 -95.99
CA TYR A 711 -1.29 -11.57 -94.80
C TYR A 711 -1.25 -13.06 -95.13
N GLN A 712 -0.85 -13.88 -94.16
CA GLN A 712 -0.98 -15.34 -94.26
C GLN A 712 -2.38 -15.77 -93.80
N THR A 713 -3.09 -16.57 -94.61
CA THR A 713 -4.37 -17.17 -94.25
C THR A 713 -4.29 -18.71 -94.22
N PRO A 714 -4.84 -19.39 -93.20
CA PRO A 714 -5.50 -18.83 -92.01
C PRO A 714 -4.51 -18.18 -91.03
N CYS A 715 -4.95 -17.08 -90.38
CA CYS A 715 -4.14 -16.36 -89.39
C CYS A 715 -3.78 -17.26 -88.18
N LYS A 716 -2.63 -17.01 -87.55
CA LYS A 716 -2.25 -17.68 -86.30
C LYS A 716 -3.04 -17.07 -85.14
N GLU A 717 -3.54 -17.91 -84.24
CA GLU A 717 -4.28 -17.51 -83.04
C GLU A 717 -3.44 -16.54 -82.18
N GLY A 718 -3.97 -15.33 -81.95
CA GLY A 718 -3.31 -14.26 -81.17
C GLY A 718 -2.55 -13.23 -82.01
N ASP A 719 -2.48 -13.38 -83.34
CA ASP A 719 -1.93 -12.36 -84.25
C ASP A 719 -2.97 -11.26 -84.51
N LYS A 720 -3.06 -10.29 -83.59
CA LYS A 720 -4.00 -9.17 -83.65
C LYS A 720 -3.92 -8.38 -84.97
N GLU A 721 -2.73 -8.26 -85.57
CA GLU A 721 -2.54 -7.59 -86.86
C GLU A 721 -3.27 -8.38 -87.96
N CYS A 722 -2.98 -9.67 -88.09
CA CYS A 722 -3.61 -10.53 -89.10
C CYS A 722 -5.13 -10.63 -88.89
N GLU A 723 -5.58 -10.84 -87.65
CA GLU A 723 -7.01 -10.98 -87.32
C GLU A 723 -7.82 -9.70 -87.63
N THR A 724 -7.28 -8.52 -87.31
CA THR A 724 -7.98 -7.24 -87.54
C THR A 724 -7.91 -6.82 -89.02
N CYS A 725 -6.75 -6.98 -89.66
CA CYS A 725 -6.51 -6.47 -91.00
C CYS A 725 -6.93 -7.44 -92.13
N SER A 726 -7.26 -8.71 -91.84
CA SER A 726 -7.67 -9.72 -92.85
C SER A 726 -9.18 -9.79 -93.11
N GLY A 727 -10.00 -8.95 -92.47
CA GLY A 727 -11.46 -8.95 -92.61
C GLY A 727 -11.97 -8.53 -94.00
N ALA A 728 -12.19 -9.53 -94.87
CA ALA A 728 -13.38 -9.74 -95.73
C ALA A 728 -13.10 -10.88 -96.73
N PHE A 729 -13.06 -12.12 -96.23
CA PHE A 729 -13.21 -13.32 -97.07
C PHE A 729 -14.70 -13.52 -97.43
N GLU A 730 -15.40 -12.46 -97.87
CA GLU A 730 -16.81 -12.52 -98.27
C GLU A 730 -17.10 -11.61 -99.47
N THR A 731 -16.50 -11.95 -100.62
CA THR A 731 -17.21 -11.84 -101.90
C THR A 731 -16.83 -13.02 -102.79
N LEU A 732 -17.64 -14.08 -102.70
CA LEU A 732 -18.17 -14.83 -103.83
C LEU A 732 -17.11 -15.19 -104.91
N VAL A 733 -16.64 -16.43 -105.03
CA VAL A 733 -17.40 -17.61 -105.52
C VAL A 733 -18.43 -17.34 -106.65
N ALA A 734 -18.80 -16.10 -106.98
CA ALA A 734 -19.79 -15.76 -108.01
C ALA A 734 -19.25 -14.98 -109.21
N ALA A 735 -17.95 -14.68 -109.27
CA ALA A 735 -17.34 -14.37 -110.57
C ALA A 735 -16.91 -15.63 -111.35
N LEU A 736 -17.01 -16.83 -110.75
CA LEU A 736 -16.77 -18.10 -111.44
C LEU A 736 -18.03 -18.67 -112.13
N ILE A 737 -19.24 -18.12 -111.93
CA ILE A 737 -20.50 -18.79 -112.34
C ILE A 737 -21.40 -17.96 -113.30
N LEU A 738 -21.19 -16.66 -113.52
CA LEU A 738 -22.13 -15.86 -114.34
C LEU A 738 -21.79 -15.59 -115.82
N ALA A 739 -20.68 -16.09 -116.39
CA ALA A 739 -20.44 -15.97 -117.84
C ALA A 739 -19.97 -17.26 -118.53
N PHE A 740 -20.12 -18.40 -117.85
CA PHE A 740 -20.37 -19.65 -118.56
C PHE A 740 -21.72 -19.61 -119.30
N MET A 741 -22.68 -18.74 -118.93
CA MET A 741 -23.94 -18.57 -119.69
C MET A 741 -23.83 -17.84 -121.05
N LEU A 742 -22.63 -17.67 -121.61
CA LEU A 742 -22.42 -17.39 -123.04
C LEU A 742 -21.52 -18.40 -123.76
N ILE A 743 -21.07 -19.45 -123.07
CA ILE A 743 -20.71 -20.74 -123.67
C ILE A 743 -21.27 -21.82 -122.72
N PHE A 744 -22.59 -22.03 -122.89
CA PHE A 744 -23.53 -22.95 -122.21
C PHE A 744 -24.46 -22.35 -121.15
#